data_AF-A0A4R9JVT4-F1
#
_entry.id   AF-A0A4R9JVT4-F1
#
_cell.length_a   1.000
_cell.length_b   1.000
_cell.length_c   1.000
_cell.angle_alpha   90.00
_cell.angle_beta   90.00
_cell.angle_gamma   90.00
#
_symmetry.space_group_name_H-M   'P 1'
#
loop_
_entity.id
_entity.type
_entity.pdbx_description
1 polymer ?
#
loop_
_entity_poly.entity_id
_entity_poly.type
_entity_poly.pdbx_seq_one_letter_code
_entity_poly.pdbx_strand_id
1 'polypeptide(L)'
;MRRVHLITLLCTLFFSCSNPELQKLIKADSFTPLKLSYIKISHSAYAIEDLVIPSNKKIPYTESKNNSMSLGFQSDPIFIKLEGLNPTSNSKIILDLGNSNIDEAVLFESGNIVPLKVGGDFLPHAEWDVFSKNVAFTLDWPQGTSKTFILETKTSSNTSYTFRFYTKEGFYLKESFENIILGFFYGTILIMVVYNLFIYLILRDKAYILYSLSIFFNLALQVYLNGILNQHITQHSPYLHNRIGSMILCLSACFGWLFAKNTLNLKELNPKSNRVLNVFIILTFTYLIFPIYILDLGILVRLSNFIAQVFVFSIFIIALINFYNGNRQAKLFLLGWTTLLFGILLFTLMQNGLIPANIVTIYSNQIGSTLEAGILSLALANKINQLKEEKVKIQEDALLHLEDKVSERTKILDESLFNIRKDLNVAKKIQQTFFSEIRTNDERIKFESFYQSMSEVGGDFYDMTQVTPDHYRIFVADATGHGIQAALITMAIKAEYESLKVMYDHPNDLIFHLNQIFFNKYSNVQTIFSCAVCDIDLKKGKLLFASAGHPDQIHVRVGEKKLLSRTGRIIGLVDHASYRSVEMYIEEGDRIYLYTDGIFEQFDSEREIFGEDRVYEHFIESDRLTLAESIKTLLQKLNHFTKYNTHQDDITIVGCEIGRFQ
;
A
#
# COMPACT_ATOMS: atom_id res chain seq x y z
N MET A 1 -24.22 -4.06 12.79
CA MET A 1 -25.38 -4.77 12.20
C MET A 1 -25.05 -6.16 11.64
N ARG A 2 -24.09 -6.35 10.72
CA ARG A 2 -23.79 -7.69 10.12
C ARG A 2 -23.40 -8.82 11.10
N ARG A 3 -22.86 -8.48 12.29
CA ARG A 3 -22.37 -9.43 13.31
C ARG A 3 -23.47 -10.10 14.13
N VAL A 4 -24.62 -9.45 14.29
CA VAL A 4 -25.78 -10.03 14.97
C VAL A 4 -26.38 -11.13 14.08
N HIS A 5 -26.40 -10.95 12.76
CA HIS A 5 -27.02 -11.89 11.84
C HIS A 5 -26.33 -13.26 11.79
N LEU A 6 -25.00 -13.36 11.91
CA LEU A 6 -24.32 -14.66 11.90
C LEU A 6 -24.64 -15.49 13.15
N ILE A 7 -24.62 -14.86 14.32
CA ILE A 7 -24.99 -15.50 15.60
C ILE A 7 -26.48 -15.84 15.61
N THR A 8 -27.32 -14.94 15.10
CA THR A 8 -28.77 -15.20 14.98
C THR A 8 -29.05 -16.34 14.01
N LEU A 9 -28.34 -16.41 12.87
CA LEU A 9 -28.44 -17.49 11.88
C LEU A 9 -27.99 -18.84 12.49
N LEU A 10 -26.86 -18.86 13.21
CA LEU A 10 -26.37 -20.03 13.94
C LEU A 10 -27.39 -20.49 15.00
N CYS A 11 -27.97 -19.57 15.77
CA CYS A 11 -28.98 -19.88 16.79
C CYS A 11 -30.30 -20.37 16.17
N THR A 12 -30.78 -19.75 15.09
CA THR A 12 -32.02 -20.17 14.41
C THR A 12 -31.86 -21.53 13.74
N LEU A 13 -30.68 -21.82 13.19
CA LEU A 13 -30.40 -23.11 12.53
C LEU A 13 -30.20 -24.25 13.54
N PHE A 14 -29.59 -23.95 14.69
CA PHE A 14 -29.50 -24.88 15.81
C PHE A 14 -30.89 -25.23 16.37
N PHE A 15 -31.79 -24.24 16.46
CA PHE A 15 -33.18 -24.45 16.84
C PHE A 15 -33.95 -25.32 15.84
N SER A 16 -33.74 -25.15 14.53
CA SER A 16 -34.36 -26.02 13.52
C SER A 16 -33.81 -27.45 13.50
N CYS A 17 -32.54 -27.66 13.91
CA CYS A 17 -31.98 -29.00 14.07
C CYS A 17 -32.45 -29.69 15.37
N SER A 18 -32.92 -28.94 16.38
CA SER A 18 -33.48 -29.52 17.60
C SER A 18 -34.92 -30.03 17.46
N ASN A 19 -35.31 -30.61 16.31
CA ASN A 19 -36.67 -31.13 16.12
C ASN A 19 -36.95 -32.26 17.14
N PRO A 20 -37.77 -32.02 18.18
CA PRO A 20 -37.98 -32.99 19.25
C PRO A 20 -38.77 -34.21 18.78
N GLU A 21 -39.61 -34.05 17.75
CA GLU A 21 -40.39 -35.14 17.18
C GLU A 21 -39.50 -36.12 16.43
N LEU A 22 -38.53 -35.61 15.66
CA LEU A 22 -37.57 -36.45 14.95
C LEU A 22 -36.70 -37.27 15.93
N GLN A 23 -36.26 -36.66 17.04
CA GLN A 23 -35.52 -37.37 18.09
C GLN A 23 -36.37 -38.43 18.79
N LYS A 24 -37.66 -38.15 19.01
CA LYS A 24 -38.60 -39.16 19.53
C LYS A 24 -38.75 -40.32 18.56
N LEU A 25 -38.82 -40.05 17.25
CA LEU A 25 -38.92 -41.09 16.21
C LEU A 25 -37.67 -41.98 16.20
N ILE A 26 -36.47 -41.38 16.15
CA ILE A 26 -35.19 -42.12 16.21
C ILE A 26 -35.09 -42.95 17.50
N LYS A 27 -35.57 -42.40 18.62
CA LYS A 27 -35.58 -43.13 19.90
C LYS A 27 -36.60 -44.27 19.93
N ALA A 28 -37.74 -44.13 19.26
CA ALA A 28 -38.75 -45.19 19.14
C ALA A 28 -38.24 -46.35 18.26
N ASP A 29 -37.48 -46.04 17.21
CA ASP A 29 -36.89 -47.03 16.30
C ASP A 29 -35.52 -47.54 16.76
N SER A 30 -35.18 -47.37 18.05
CA SER A 30 -33.93 -47.86 18.60
C SER A 30 -34.06 -48.38 20.02
N PHE A 31 -33.19 -49.32 20.36
CA PHE A 31 -33.11 -49.91 21.70
C PHE A 31 -31.66 -50.20 22.06
N THR A 32 -31.40 -50.32 23.35
CA THR A 32 -30.06 -50.57 23.89
C THR A 32 -29.95 -52.02 24.37
N PRO A 33 -28.74 -52.59 24.44
CA PRO A 33 -28.55 -53.89 25.08
C PRO A 33 -29.12 -53.89 26.51
N LEU A 34 -29.70 -55.01 26.92
CA LEU A 34 -30.19 -55.23 28.28
C LEU A 34 -29.02 -55.40 29.26
N LYS A 35 -27.97 -56.08 28.80
CA LYS A 35 -26.72 -56.26 29.55
C LYS A 35 -25.53 -56.04 28.64
N LEU A 36 -24.62 -55.19 29.09
CA LEU A 36 -23.34 -54.92 28.45
C LEU A 36 -22.23 -55.34 29.39
N SER A 37 -21.44 -56.32 28.97
CA SER A 37 -20.28 -56.75 29.75
C SER A 37 -19.07 -56.98 28.87
N TYR A 38 -17.88 -56.90 29.44
CA TYR A 38 -16.64 -57.00 28.68
C TYR A 38 -15.56 -57.73 29.45
N ILE A 39 -14.60 -58.26 28.72
CA ILE A 39 -13.38 -58.83 29.26
C ILE A 39 -12.17 -58.33 28.46
N LYS A 40 -11.12 -57.97 29.20
CA LYS A 40 -9.80 -57.69 28.64
C LYS A 40 -8.99 -58.97 28.74
N ILE A 41 -8.60 -59.54 27.62
CA ILE A 41 -7.88 -60.81 27.59
C ILE A 41 -6.43 -60.50 27.27
N SER A 42 -5.52 -60.73 28.22
CA SER A 42 -4.11 -60.87 27.88
C SER A 42 -3.95 -62.17 27.09
N HIS A 43 -3.11 -62.16 26.05
CA HIS A 43 -2.97 -63.14 24.95
C HIS A 43 -2.92 -64.65 25.29
N SER A 44 -3.07 -65.10 26.54
CA SER A 44 -2.94 -66.50 26.97
C SER A 44 -4.03 -67.04 27.92
N ALA A 45 -5.09 -66.28 28.25
CA ALA A 45 -6.02 -66.70 29.32
C ALA A 45 -7.22 -67.57 28.89
N TYR A 46 -7.79 -67.38 27.69
CA TYR A 46 -9.00 -68.08 27.23
C TYR A 46 -8.99 -68.29 25.71
N ALA A 47 -9.45 -69.45 25.22
CA ALA A 47 -9.69 -69.68 23.80
C ALA A 47 -10.98 -68.97 23.35
N ILE A 48 -11.08 -68.55 22.08
CA ILE A 48 -12.31 -67.94 21.52
C ILE A 48 -13.53 -68.85 21.74
N GLU A 49 -13.32 -70.16 21.64
CA GLU A 49 -14.33 -71.20 21.89
C GLU A 49 -14.91 -71.12 23.32
N ASP A 50 -14.06 -70.89 24.33
CA ASP A 50 -14.49 -70.76 25.74
C ASP A 50 -15.37 -69.51 25.95
N LEU A 51 -15.19 -68.47 25.12
CA LEU A 51 -15.90 -67.18 25.21
C LEU A 51 -17.21 -67.19 24.41
N VAL A 52 -17.21 -67.81 23.22
CA VAL A 52 -18.33 -67.82 22.27
C VAL A 52 -19.35 -68.92 22.59
N ILE A 53 -18.88 -70.07 23.05
CA ILE A 53 -19.72 -71.20 23.45
C ILE A 53 -20.03 -71.07 24.95
N PRO A 54 -21.29 -71.23 25.38
CA PRO A 54 -21.63 -71.28 26.80
C PRO A 54 -20.88 -72.41 27.51
N SER A 55 -19.78 -72.09 28.18
CA SER A 55 -18.97 -73.05 28.95
C SER A 55 -19.29 -72.94 30.45
N ASN A 56 -19.13 -74.04 31.21
CA ASN A 56 -19.33 -74.04 32.67
C ASN A 56 -18.24 -73.25 33.44
N LYS A 57 -17.24 -72.68 32.74
CA LYS A 57 -16.20 -71.85 33.34
C LYS A 57 -16.78 -70.46 33.64
N LYS A 58 -16.67 -70.01 34.91
CA LYS A 58 -17.01 -68.63 35.28
C LYS A 58 -15.97 -67.66 34.70
N ILE A 59 -16.30 -67.03 33.58
CA ILE A 59 -15.47 -65.99 32.97
C ILE A 59 -15.76 -64.64 33.66
N PRO A 60 -14.74 -63.90 34.12
CA PRO A 60 -14.92 -62.67 34.89
C PRO A 60 -15.24 -61.47 33.98
N TYR A 61 -16.46 -61.42 33.45
CA TYR A 61 -16.94 -60.25 32.73
C TYR A 61 -17.15 -59.06 33.68
N THR A 62 -16.65 -57.89 33.30
CA THR A 62 -16.96 -56.63 33.98
C THR A 62 -18.23 -56.05 33.37
N GLU A 63 -19.24 -55.77 34.19
CA GLU A 63 -20.50 -55.20 33.75
C GLU A 63 -20.39 -53.67 33.65
N SER A 64 -20.82 -53.11 32.51
CA SER A 64 -20.87 -51.67 32.33
C SER A 64 -22.20 -51.12 32.87
N LYS A 65 -22.13 -50.06 33.70
CA LYS A 65 -23.33 -49.40 34.25
C LYS A 65 -24.11 -48.61 33.21
N ASN A 66 -23.46 -48.22 32.11
CA ASN A 66 -24.04 -47.42 31.03
C ASN A 66 -23.88 -48.17 29.70
N ASN A 67 -24.74 -47.88 28.72
CA ASN A 67 -24.66 -48.42 27.35
C ASN A 67 -23.51 -47.80 26.51
N SER A 68 -22.63 -47.07 27.17
CA SER A 68 -21.43 -46.46 26.63
C SER A 68 -20.22 -46.96 27.40
N MET A 69 -19.13 -47.20 26.70
CA MET A 69 -17.90 -47.71 27.25
C MET A 69 -16.73 -46.88 26.75
N SER A 70 -15.79 -46.53 27.63
CA SER A 70 -14.48 -45.97 27.25
C SER A 70 -13.39 -46.65 28.07
N LEU A 71 -12.46 -47.30 27.38
CA LEU A 71 -11.36 -48.04 27.99
C LEU A 71 -9.99 -47.42 27.67
N GLY A 72 -9.93 -46.27 26.99
CA GLY A 72 -8.66 -45.63 26.63
C GLY A 72 -7.92 -46.36 25.50
N PHE A 73 -6.60 -46.34 25.50
CA PHE A 73 -5.79 -47.13 24.56
C PHE A 73 -5.59 -48.54 25.11
N GLN A 74 -5.95 -49.57 24.34
CA GLN A 74 -5.75 -50.97 24.69
C GLN A 74 -4.80 -51.62 23.67
N SER A 75 -3.89 -52.48 24.14
CA SER A 75 -2.98 -53.24 23.27
C SER A 75 -3.55 -54.58 22.85
N ASP A 76 -4.39 -55.16 23.70
CA ASP A 76 -4.96 -56.49 23.52
C ASP A 76 -6.41 -56.41 23.03
N PRO A 77 -6.91 -57.45 22.32
CA PRO A 77 -8.31 -57.54 21.94
C PRO A 77 -9.26 -57.49 23.13
N ILE A 78 -10.41 -56.86 22.93
CA ILE A 78 -11.47 -56.73 23.92
C ILE A 78 -12.67 -57.51 23.41
N PHE A 79 -13.16 -58.43 24.25
CA PHE A 79 -14.38 -59.17 23.98
C PHE A 79 -15.54 -58.53 24.74
N ILE A 80 -16.57 -58.15 23.99
CA ILE A 80 -17.74 -57.44 24.49
C ILE A 80 -18.96 -58.33 24.27
N LYS A 81 -19.67 -58.63 25.35
CA LYS A 81 -20.89 -59.42 25.34
C LYS A 81 -22.10 -58.48 25.38
N LEU A 82 -22.97 -58.62 24.40
CA LEU A 82 -24.19 -57.85 24.22
C LEU A 82 -25.38 -58.80 24.36
N GLU A 83 -26.14 -58.67 25.44
CA GLU A 83 -27.39 -59.42 25.64
C GLU A 83 -28.56 -58.47 25.43
N GLY A 84 -29.54 -58.88 24.62
CA GLY A 84 -30.69 -58.05 24.33
C GLY A 84 -31.93 -58.84 23.95
N LEU A 85 -33.05 -58.13 23.86
CA LEU A 85 -34.32 -58.58 23.33
C LEU A 85 -34.66 -57.66 22.16
N ASN A 86 -35.17 -58.17 21.04
CA ASN A 86 -35.72 -57.31 19.99
C ASN A 86 -37.17 -56.92 20.33
N PRO A 87 -37.46 -55.66 20.75
CA PRO A 87 -38.81 -55.23 21.04
C PRO A 87 -39.59 -54.80 19.78
N THR A 88 -38.91 -54.63 18.65
CA THR A 88 -39.47 -54.05 17.43
C THR A 88 -40.15 -55.10 16.57
N SER A 89 -41.12 -54.68 15.76
CA SER A 89 -41.77 -55.56 14.77
C SER A 89 -40.88 -55.91 13.57
N ASN A 90 -39.70 -55.29 13.46
CA ASN A 90 -38.78 -55.50 12.35
C ASN A 90 -37.78 -56.60 12.70
N SER A 91 -37.59 -57.55 11.78
CA SER A 91 -36.59 -58.61 11.93
C SER A 91 -35.19 -58.21 11.49
N LYS A 92 -35.04 -57.12 10.71
CA LYS A 92 -33.74 -56.61 10.26
C LYS A 92 -33.31 -55.44 11.13
N ILE A 93 -32.33 -55.71 11.99
CA ILE A 93 -31.78 -54.76 12.94
C ILE A 93 -30.37 -54.37 12.52
N ILE A 94 -29.98 -53.12 12.78
CA ILE A 94 -28.63 -52.63 12.59
C ILE A 94 -28.02 -52.38 13.97
N LEU A 95 -26.89 -53.01 14.25
CA LEU A 95 -26.05 -52.74 15.41
C LEU A 95 -25.04 -51.64 15.03
N ASP A 96 -25.19 -50.45 15.61
CA ASP A 96 -24.23 -49.34 15.51
C ASP A 96 -23.23 -49.43 16.68
N LEU A 97 -21.94 -49.47 16.36
CA LEU A 97 -20.86 -49.46 17.34
C LEU A 97 -20.59 -48.05 17.91
N GLY A 98 -21.05 -47.02 17.20
CA GLY A 98 -20.91 -45.63 17.62
C GLY A 98 -19.49 -45.07 17.46
N ASN A 99 -18.63 -45.76 16.72
CA ASN A 99 -17.24 -45.36 16.47
C ASN A 99 -16.83 -45.72 15.03
N SER A 100 -16.19 -44.77 14.35
CA SER A 100 -15.72 -44.92 12.97
C SER A 100 -14.30 -45.44 12.84
N ASN A 101 -13.49 -45.37 13.91
CA ASN A 101 -12.05 -45.64 13.90
C ASN A 101 -11.73 -46.91 14.69
N ILE A 102 -12.45 -48.00 14.39
CA ILE A 102 -12.19 -49.32 14.95
C ILE A 102 -11.39 -50.11 13.92
N ASP A 103 -10.17 -50.52 14.25
CA ASP A 103 -9.29 -51.21 13.30
C ASP A 103 -9.91 -52.53 12.83
N GLU A 104 -10.35 -53.35 13.79
CA GLU A 104 -10.96 -54.66 13.53
C GLU A 104 -12.12 -54.91 14.51
N ALA A 105 -13.25 -55.35 13.96
CA ALA A 105 -14.45 -55.73 14.69
C ALA A 105 -15.02 -57.04 14.12
N VAL A 106 -15.04 -58.10 14.94
CA VAL A 106 -15.56 -59.41 14.56
C VAL A 106 -16.76 -59.74 15.43
N LEU A 107 -17.91 -59.96 14.81
CA LEU A 107 -19.17 -60.23 15.49
C LEU A 107 -19.51 -61.72 15.43
N PHE A 108 -19.81 -62.30 16.59
CA PHE A 108 -20.24 -63.68 16.76
C PHE A 108 -21.65 -63.73 17.37
N GLU A 109 -22.42 -64.75 17.01
CA GLU A 109 -23.65 -65.12 17.72
C GLU A 109 -23.32 -66.21 18.75
N SER A 110 -23.84 -66.09 19.97
CA SER A 110 -23.49 -67.03 21.04
C SER A 110 -23.86 -68.48 20.65
N GLY A 111 -22.92 -69.39 20.85
CA GLY A 111 -23.03 -70.79 20.43
C GLY A 111 -22.54 -71.07 19.00
N ASN A 112 -22.16 -70.06 18.22
CA ASN A 112 -21.58 -70.22 16.89
C ASN A 112 -20.17 -69.60 16.81
N ILE A 113 -19.17 -70.46 16.60
CA ILE A 113 -17.75 -70.07 16.52
C ILE A 113 -17.44 -69.35 15.20
N VAL A 114 -18.27 -69.52 14.17
CA VAL A 114 -18.08 -68.85 12.89
C VAL A 114 -18.49 -67.38 13.03
N PRO A 115 -17.61 -66.42 12.64
CA PRO A 115 -17.97 -65.01 12.62
C PRO A 115 -19.23 -64.77 11.79
N LEU A 116 -20.21 -64.08 12.39
CA LEU A 116 -21.42 -63.64 11.70
C LEU A 116 -21.10 -62.49 10.73
N LYS A 117 -20.29 -61.54 11.17
CA LYS A 117 -19.86 -60.37 10.40
C LYS A 117 -18.45 -59.95 10.80
N VAL A 118 -17.74 -59.32 9.87
CA VAL A 118 -16.43 -58.68 10.10
C VAL A 118 -16.52 -57.24 9.60
N GLY A 119 -15.88 -56.32 10.31
CA GLY A 119 -15.84 -54.90 9.99
C GLY A 119 -14.61 -54.23 10.58
N GLY A 120 -14.51 -52.93 10.37
CA GLY A 120 -13.39 -52.11 10.83
C GLY A 120 -12.67 -51.43 9.69
N ASP A 121 -11.82 -50.47 10.03
CA ASP A 121 -11.12 -49.61 9.08
C ASP A 121 -9.91 -50.28 8.40
N PHE A 122 -9.55 -51.51 8.80
CA PHE A 122 -8.59 -52.34 8.06
C PHE A 122 -9.21 -52.99 6.83
N LEU A 123 -10.54 -53.06 6.76
CA LEU A 123 -11.28 -53.45 5.56
C LEU A 123 -11.63 -52.22 4.72
N PRO A 124 -11.56 -52.31 3.38
CA PRO A 124 -12.08 -51.25 2.52
C PRO A 124 -13.52 -50.93 2.91
N HIS A 125 -13.84 -49.63 3.05
CA HIS A 125 -15.18 -49.19 3.43
C HIS A 125 -16.25 -49.68 2.45
N ALA A 126 -15.90 -49.82 1.17
CA ALA A 126 -16.76 -50.39 0.14
C ALA A 126 -17.20 -51.85 0.42
N GLU A 127 -16.49 -52.57 1.29
CA GLU A 127 -16.79 -53.95 1.71
C GLU A 127 -17.53 -54.03 3.06
N TRP A 128 -17.82 -52.88 3.71
CA TRP A 128 -18.55 -52.86 4.97
C TRP A 128 -20.00 -53.35 4.78
N ASP A 129 -20.50 -54.08 5.77
CA ASP A 129 -21.85 -54.65 5.75
C ASP A 129 -22.95 -53.58 5.70
N VAL A 130 -22.70 -52.44 6.34
CA VAL A 130 -23.54 -51.24 6.28
C VAL A 130 -22.68 -50.10 5.75
N PHE A 131 -23.13 -49.48 4.65
CA PHE A 131 -22.51 -48.28 4.12
C PHE A 131 -22.85 -47.07 5.00
N SER A 132 -22.10 -46.93 6.10
CA SER A 132 -22.30 -45.89 7.12
C SER A 132 -21.00 -45.30 7.60
N LYS A 133 -21.06 -44.13 8.24
CA LYS A 133 -19.87 -43.48 8.81
C LYS A 133 -19.24 -44.21 10.01
N ASN A 134 -20.05 -44.92 10.80
CA ASN A 134 -19.60 -45.76 11.91
C ASN A 134 -19.56 -47.22 11.45
N VAL A 135 -18.74 -48.03 12.11
CA VAL A 135 -18.81 -49.49 11.91
C VAL A 135 -20.18 -49.96 12.40
N ALA A 136 -20.92 -50.67 11.55
CA ALA A 136 -22.24 -51.18 11.86
C ALA A 136 -22.51 -52.52 11.16
N PHE A 137 -23.37 -53.34 11.76
CA PHE A 137 -23.68 -54.69 11.29
C PHE A 137 -25.18 -54.91 11.17
N THR A 138 -25.60 -55.49 10.05
CA THR A 138 -26.95 -55.99 9.83
C THR A 138 -27.15 -57.34 10.53
N LEU A 139 -28.29 -57.47 11.20
CA LEU A 139 -28.66 -58.62 12.02
C LEU A 139 -30.05 -59.11 11.64
N ASP A 140 -30.18 -60.42 11.41
CA ASP A 140 -31.46 -61.10 11.35
C ASP A 140 -31.88 -61.51 12.78
N TRP A 141 -32.80 -60.73 13.35
CA TRP A 141 -33.24 -60.83 14.73
C TRP A 141 -34.77 -60.77 14.82
N PRO A 142 -35.48 -61.92 14.90
CA PRO A 142 -36.94 -61.95 14.97
C PRO A 142 -37.50 -61.22 16.20
N GLN A 143 -38.69 -60.62 16.04
CA GLN A 143 -39.39 -59.91 17.13
C GLN A 143 -39.58 -60.80 18.36
N GLY A 144 -39.34 -60.23 19.55
CA GLY A 144 -39.57 -60.89 20.83
C GLY A 144 -38.56 -62.00 21.17
N THR A 145 -37.55 -62.25 20.33
CA THR A 145 -36.49 -63.22 20.62
C THR A 145 -35.34 -62.58 21.38
N SER A 146 -34.81 -63.28 22.38
CA SER A 146 -33.58 -62.88 23.08
C SER A 146 -32.37 -63.47 22.35
N LYS A 147 -31.35 -62.65 22.10
CA LYS A 147 -30.09 -63.08 21.48
C LYS A 147 -28.91 -62.51 22.25
N THR A 148 -27.82 -63.27 22.23
CA THR A 148 -26.53 -62.85 22.79
C THR A 148 -25.51 -62.76 21.66
N PHE A 149 -24.90 -61.59 21.53
CA PHE A 149 -23.80 -61.36 20.59
C PHE A 149 -22.51 -61.16 21.34
N ILE A 150 -21.41 -61.63 20.75
CA ILE A 150 -20.07 -61.43 21.26
C ILE A 150 -19.29 -60.72 20.18
N LEU A 151 -18.69 -59.60 20.55
CA LEU A 151 -17.92 -58.76 19.66
C LEU A 151 -16.48 -58.77 20.12
N GLU A 152 -15.59 -59.23 19.25
CA GLU A 152 -14.16 -59.05 19.40
C GLU A 152 -13.77 -57.73 18.73
N THR A 153 -13.09 -56.86 19.47
CA THR A 153 -12.58 -55.59 18.92
C THR A 153 -11.10 -55.46 19.20
N LYS A 154 -10.37 -55.00 18.18
CA LYS A 154 -8.97 -54.62 18.30
C LYS A 154 -8.81 -53.27 17.63
N THR A 155 -8.20 -52.32 18.32
CA THR A 155 -7.94 -50.99 17.75
C THR A 155 -6.68 -50.37 18.32
N SER A 156 -5.93 -49.71 17.45
CA SER A 156 -4.79 -48.87 17.78
C SER A 156 -5.21 -47.49 18.30
N SER A 157 -6.48 -47.12 18.12
CA SER A 157 -7.08 -45.86 18.50
C SER A 157 -7.71 -45.90 19.91
N ASN A 158 -8.47 -44.85 20.28
CA ASN A 158 -9.16 -44.82 21.56
C ASN A 158 -10.38 -45.75 21.55
N THR A 159 -10.42 -46.70 22.48
CA THR A 159 -11.53 -47.65 22.63
C THR A 159 -12.71 -46.98 23.31
N SER A 160 -13.59 -46.39 22.51
CA SER A 160 -14.87 -45.84 22.95
C SER A 160 -16.00 -46.41 22.11
N TYR A 161 -17.04 -46.93 22.76
CA TYR A 161 -18.19 -47.57 22.12
C TYR A 161 -19.49 -47.02 22.69
N THR A 162 -20.47 -46.81 21.81
CA THR A 162 -21.84 -46.42 22.21
C THR A 162 -22.83 -47.34 21.49
N PHE A 163 -22.94 -48.57 22.01
CA PHE A 163 -23.73 -49.63 21.39
C PHE A 163 -25.21 -49.29 21.34
N ARG A 164 -25.80 -49.38 20.15
CA ARG A 164 -27.23 -49.20 19.98
C ARG A 164 -27.75 -50.00 18.80
N PHE A 165 -28.93 -50.59 18.98
CA PHE A 165 -29.66 -51.29 17.95
C PHE A 165 -30.71 -50.37 17.35
N TYR A 166 -30.84 -50.41 16.03
CA TYR A 166 -31.80 -49.61 15.28
C TYR A 166 -32.57 -50.49 14.31
N THR A 167 -33.84 -50.15 14.04
CA THR A 167 -34.48 -50.62 12.81
C THR A 167 -33.74 -50.04 11.61
N LYS A 168 -33.82 -50.68 10.44
CA LYS A 168 -33.19 -50.17 9.21
C LYS A 168 -33.61 -48.71 8.92
N GLU A 169 -34.90 -48.40 9.06
CA GLU A 169 -35.43 -47.05 8.84
C GLU A 169 -34.92 -46.06 9.89
N GLY A 170 -34.95 -46.44 11.17
CA GLY A 170 -34.44 -45.60 12.26
C GLY A 170 -32.95 -45.28 12.14
N PHE A 171 -32.14 -46.23 11.68
CA PHE A 171 -30.71 -46.05 11.46
C PHE A 171 -30.43 -44.98 10.39
N TYR A 172 -31.03 -45.11 9.20
CA TYR A 172 -30.81 -44.15 8.12
C TYR A 172 -31.42 -42.78 8.42
N LEU A 173 -32.53 -42.73 9.16
CA LEU A 173 -33.11 -41.47 9.63
C LEU A 173 -32.16 -40.76 10.60
N LYS A 174 -31.58 -41.50 11.55
CA LYS A 174 -30.55 -41.02 12.47
C LYS A 174 -29.33 -40.52 11.71
N GLU A 175 -28.80 -41.29 10.77
CA GLU A 175 -27.62 -40.91 10.00
C GLU A 175 -27.86 -39.67 9.12
N SER A 176 -29.03 -39.60 8.45
CA SER A 176 -29.44 -38.42 7.68
C SER A 176 -29.48 -37.16 8.55
N PHE A 177 -30.07 -37.27 9.74
CA PHE A 177 -30.13 -36.18 10.70
C PHE A 177 -28.73 -35.73 11.17
N GLU A 178 -27.85 -36.68 11.52
CA GLU A 178 -26.48 -36.36 11.92
C GLU A 178 -25.67 -35.72 10.77
N ASN A 179 -25.88 -36.16 9.53
CA ASN A 179 -25.22 -35.60 8.35
C ASN A 179 -25.68 -34.17 8.04
N ILE A 180 -26.93 -33.81 8.33
CA ILE A 180 -27.40 -32.41 8.24
C ILE A 180 -26.65 -31.53 9.24
N ILE A 181 -26.53 -31.98 10.50
CA ILE A 181 -25.81 -31.23 11.54
C ILE A 181 -24.33 -31.05 11.16
N LEU A 182 -23.67 -32.14 10.74
CA LEU A 182 -22.27 -32.11 10.32
C LEU A 182 -22.07 -31.27 9.06
N GLY A 183 -22.96 -31.36 8.08
CA GLY A 183 -22.92 -30.56 6.85
C GLY A 183 -23.00 -29.05 7.14
N PHE A 184 -23.87 -28.65 8.08
CA PHE A 184 -23.93 -27.26 8.52
C PHE A 184 -22.65 -26.79 9.22
N PHE A 185 -22.10 -27.61 10.12
CA PHE A 185 -20.83 -27.34 10.78
C PHE A 185 -19.69 -27.18 9.75
N TYR A 186 -19.52 -28.14 8.85
CA TYR A 186 -18.48 -28.10 7.83
C TYR A 186 -18.65 -26.91 6.88
N GLY A 187 -19.88 -26.59 6.47
CA GLY A 187 -20.18 -25.42 5.65
C GLY A 187 -19.81 -24.11 6.34
N THR A 188 -20.14 -23.96 7.63
CA THR A 188 -19.79 -22.77 8.42
C THR A 188 -18.28 -22.58 8.50
N ILE A 189 -17.55 -23.65 8.80
CA ILE A 189 -16.09 -23.62 8.89
C ILE A 189 -15.46 -23.35 7.52
N LEU A 190 -15.98 -23.95 6.44
CA LEU A 190 -15.48 -23.71 5.08
C LEU A 190 -15.68 -22.25 4.65
N ILE A 191 -16.83 -21.65 4.96
CA ILE A 191 -17.08 -20.22 4.73
C ILE A 191 -16.05 -19.37 5.48
N MET A 192 -15.71 -19.72 6.73
CA MET A 192 -14.66 -19.03 7.49
C MET A 192 -13.28 -19.16 6.83
N VAL A 193 -12.92 -20.35 6.32
CA VAL A 193 -11.66 -20.57 5.59
C VAL A 193 -11.61 -19.66 4.35
N VAL A 194 -12.63 -19.70 3.49
CA VAL A 194 -12.70 -18.89 2.26
C VAL A 194 -12.70 -17.39 2.56
N TYR A 195 -13.47 -16.97 3.57
CA TYR A 195 -13.54 -15.57 4.00
C TYR A 195 -12.16 -15.05 4.44
N ASN A 196 -11.46 -15.79 5.30
CA ASN A 196 -10.14 -15.39 5.77
C ASN A 196 -9.11 -15.42 4.62
N LEU A 197 -9.23 -16.34 3.66
CA LEU A 197 -8.39 -16.37 2.46
C LEU A 197 -8.62 -15.15 1.57
N PHE A 198 -9.88 -14.71 1.41
CA PHE A 198 -10.19 -13.49 0.66
C PHE A 198 -9.57 -12.25 1.34
N ILE A 199 -9.67 -12.15 2.66
CA ILE A 199 -9.00 -11.08 3.41
C ILE A 199 -7.48 -11.14 3.24
N TYR A 200 -6.89 -12.34 3.23
CA TYR A 200 -5.47 -12.49 2.94
C TYR A 200 -5.10 -11.94 1.54
N LEU A 201 -5.90 -12.18 0.51
CA LEU A 201 -5.61 -11.66 -0.83
C LEU A 201 -5.61 -10.13 -0.88
N ILE A 202 -6.50 -9.49 -0.10
CA ILE A 202 -6.60 -8.04 0.00
C ILE A 202 -5.47 -7.44 0.84
N LEU A 203 -5.22 -8.00 2.04
CA LEU A 203 -4.34 -7.39 3.04
C LEU A 203 -2.91 -7.92 3.01
N ARG A 204 -2.69 -9.11 2.43
CA ARG A 204 -1.41 -9.83 2.40
C ARG A 204 -0.77 -10.06 3.79
N ASP A 205 -1.54 -9.94 4.89
CA ASP A 205 -1.08 -10.29 6.24
C ASP A 205 -1.09 -11.81 6.43
N LYS A 206 0.08 -12.37 6.75
CA LYS A 206 0.31 -13.81 6.95
C LYS A 206 -0.60 -14.44 8.02
N ALA A 207 -1.12 -13.65 8.96
CA ALA A 207 -2.03 -14.15 10.00
C ALA A 207 -3.25 -14.86 9.39
N TYR A 208 -3.81 -14.31 8.31
CA TYR A 208 -5.03 -14.82 7.70
C TYR A 208 -4.84 -16.14 6.96
N ILE A 209 -3.75 -16.29 6.20
CA ILE A 209 -3.47 -17.56 5.51
C ILE A 209 -3.07 -18.67 6.51
N LEU A 210 -2.29 -18.34 7.53
CA LEU A 210 -1.92 -19.29 8.58
C LEU A 210 -3.15 -19.75 9.38
N TYR A 211 -4.07 -18.83 9.65
CA TYR A 211 -5.34 -19.15 10.30
C TYR A 211 -6.24 -20.01 9.42
N SER A 212 -6.38 -19.65 8.14
CA SER A 212 -7.14 -20.41 7.15
C SER A 212 -6.63 -21.85 7.04
N LEU A 213 -5.31 -22.05 7.01
CA LEU A 213 -4.71 -23.40 7.00
C LEU A 213 -4.95 -24.14 8.31
N SER A 214 -4.82 -23.48 9.46
CA SER A 214 -5.10 -24.08 10.76
C SER A 214 -6.55 -24.58 10.86
N ILE A 215 -7.53 -23.75 10.50
CA ILE A 215 -8.94 -24.14 10.51
C ILE A 215 -9.21 -25.24 9.47
N PHE A 216 -8.61 -25.16 8.28
CA PHE A 216 -8.79 -26.17 7.24
C PHE A 216 -8.33 -27.55 7.69
N PHE A 217 -7.15 -27.66 8.30
CA PHE A 217 -6.68 -28.95 8.82
C PHE A 217 -7.49 -29.42 10.03
N ASN A 218 -7.99 -28.50 10.86
CA ASN A 218 -8.95 -28.86 11.91
C ASN A 218 -10.28 -29.38 11.32
N LEU A 219 -10.79 -28.77 10.25
CA LEU A 219 -11.97 -29.24 9.52
C LEU A 219 -11.73 -30.64 8.95
N ALA A 220 -10.60 -30.85 8.29
CA ALA A 220 -10.21 -32.16 7.77
C ALA A 220 -10.11 -33.22 8.88
N LEU A 221 -9.62 -32.84 10.07
CA LEU A 221 -9.57 -33.72 11.23
C LEU A 221 -10.97 -34.11 11.69
N GLN A 222 -11.92 -33.17 11.70
CA GLN A 222 -13.31 -33.46 12.05
C GLN A 222 -13.99 -34.35 11.01
N VAL A 223 -13.71 -34.17 9.72
CA VAL A 223 -14.22 -35.06 8.65
C VAL A 223 -13.66 -36.48 8.80
N TYR A 224 -12.39 -36.60 9.21
CA TYR A 224 -11.77 -37.89 9.54
C TYR A 224 -12.41 -38.55 10.77
N LEU A 225 -12.45 -37.85 11.92
CA LEU A 225 -12.92 -38.40 13.19
C LEU A 225 -14.41 -38.79 13.17
N ASN A 226 -15.21 -38.20 12.28
CA ASN A 226 -16.62 -38.55 12.10
C ASN A 226 -16.84 -39.65 11.03
N GLY A 227 -15.79 -40.27 10.49
CA GLY A 227 -15.88 -41.39 9.53
C GLY A 227 -16.19 -41.01 8.08
N ILE A 228 -16.57 -39.76 7.83
CA ILE A 228 -16.97 -39.25 6.49
C ILE A 228 -15.80 -39.33 5.50
N LEU A 229 -14.56 -39.12 5.96
CA LEU A 229 -13.39 -39.28 5.10
C LEU A 229 -13.26 -40.71 4.56
N ASN A 230 -13.51 -41.72 5.41
CA ASN A 230 -13.45 -43.12 5.00
C ASN A 230 -14.54 -43.45 3.99
N GLN A 231 -15.76 -43.01 4.30
CA GLN A 231 -16.96 -43.30 3.51
C GLN A 231 -16.90 -42.76 2.07
N HIS A 232 -16.23 -41.64 1.83
CA HIS A 232 -16.29 -40.96 0.54
C HIS A 232 -14.96 -40.77 -0.19
N ILE A 233 -13.82 -40.69 0.53
CA ILE A 233 -12.53 -40.31 -0.06
C ILE A 233 -11.54 -41.47 -0.02
N THR A 234 -11.39 -42.13 1.13
CA THR A 234 -10.40 -43.21 1.30
C THR A 234 -11.01 -44.61 1.24
N GLN A 235 -12.24 -44.74 0.73
CA GLN A 235 -13.07 -45.95 0.78
C GLN A 235 -12.41 -47.23 0.26
N HIS A 236 -11.45 -47.11 -0.66
CA HIS A 236 -10.77 -48.27 -1.27
C HIS A 236 -9.38 -48.55 -0.68
N SER A 237 -8.87 -47.69 0.21
CA SER A 237 -7.49 -47.76 0.67
C SER A 237 -7.39 -47.63 2.20
N PRO A 238 -7.64 -48.73 2.94
CA PRO A 238 -7.49 -48.83 4.39
C PRO A 238 -6.14 -48.29 4.90
N TYR A 239 -5.06 -48.67 4.22
CA TYR A 239 -3.71 -48.24 4.57
C TYR A 239 -3.54 -46.71 4.58
N LEU A 240 -4.14 -46.03 3.60
CA LEU A 240 -4.11 -44.58 3.50
C LEU A 240 -5.00 -43.95 4.58
N HIS A 241 -6.21 -44.49 4.77
CA HIS A 241 -7.17 -43.99 5.75
C HIS A 241 -6.55 -43.95 7.16
N ASN A 242 -5.92 -45.04 7.58
CA ASN A 242 -5.40 -45.16 8.94
C ASN A 242 -4.16 -44.30 9.22
N ARG A 243 -3.46 -43.84 8.17
CA ARG A 243 -2.28 -42.96 8.34
C ARG A 243 -2.62 -41.48 8.14
N ILE A 244 -3.60 -41.15 7.30
CA ILE A 244 -3.92 -39.75 6.97
C ILE A 244 -4.46 -38.98 8.17
N GLY A 245 -5.20 -39.62 9.08
CA GLY A 245 -5.70 -39.00 10.31
C GLY A 245 -4.58 -38.42 11.18
N SER A 246 -3.52 -39.19 11.39
CA SER A 246 -2.31 -38.76 12.10
C SER A 246 -1.61 -37.57 11.42
N MET A 247 -1.54 -37.57 10.08
CA MET A 247 -0.97 -36.43 9.33
C MET A 247 -1.78 -35.16 9.54
N ILE A 248 -3.09 -35.27 9.35
CA ILE A 248 -4.01 -34.13 9.44
C ILE A 248 -3.95 -33.54 10.85
N LEU A 249 -3.91 -34.39 11.89
CA LEU A 249 -3.77 -33.96 13.28
C LEU A 249 -2.47 -33.15 13.50
N CYS A 250 -1.33 -33.65 13.03
CA CYS A 250 -0.04 -32.98 13.18
C CYS A 250 0.06 -31.69 12.32
N LEU A 251 -0.53 -31.67 11.13
CA LEU A 251 -0.62 -30.46 10.30
C LEU A 251 -1.49 -29.39 10.97
N SER A 252 -2.62 -29.78 11.55
CA SER A 252 -3.46 -28.89 12.35
C SER A 252 -2.67 -28.24 13.50
N ALA A 253 -1.93 -29.05 14.27
CA ALA A 253 -1.06 -28.54 15.33
C ALA A 253 0.02 -27.59 14.82
N CYS A 254 0.70 -27.95 13.72
CA CYS A 254 1.78 -27.15 13.15
C CYS A 254 1.30 -25.78 12.68
N PHE A 255 0.22 -25.73 11.90
CA PHE A 255 -0.35 -24.47 11.44
C PHE A 255 -0.96 -23.66 12.58
N GLY A 256 -1.53 -24.30 13.60
CA GLY A 256 -2.00 -23.61 14.79
C GLY A 256 -0.86 -22.93 15.57
N TRP A 257 0.31 -23.56 15.72
CA TRP A 257 1.48 -22.90 16.34
C TRP A 257 2.02 -21.76 15.50
N LEU A 258 2.13 -21.93 14.18
CA LEU A 258 2.56 -20.87 13.26
C LEU A 258 1.61 -19.67 13.33
N PHE A 259 0.31 -19.93 13.36
CA PHE A 259 -0.72 -18.93 13.53
C PHE A 259 -0.59 -18.22 14.88
N ALA A 260 -0.48 -18.95 16.01
CA ALA A 260 -0.31 -18.37 17.34
C ALA A 260 0.92 -17.45 17.41
N LYS A 261 2.04 -17.89 16.82
CA LYS A 261 3.30 -17.14 16.79
C LYS A 261 3.19 -15.81 16.04
N ASN A 262 2.52 -15.81 14.89
CA ASN A 262 2.32 -14.62 14.09
C ASN A 262 1.29 -13.66 14.73
N THR A 263 0.16 -14.20 15.20
CA THR A 263 -0.94 -13.40 15.77
C THR A 263 -0.55 -12.77 17.09
N LEU A 264 0.16 -13.47 17.97
CA LEU A 264 0.63 -12.89 19.24
C LEU A 264 1.92 -12.06 19.08
N ASN A 265 2.42 -11.89 17.85
CA ASN A 265 3.69 -11.21 17.54
C ASN A 265 4.84 -11.64 18.46
N LEU A 266 4.99 -12.95 18.66
CA LEU A 266 5.92 -13.48 19.67
C LEU A 266 7.38 -13.18 19.36
N LYS A 267 7.73 -12.96 18.09
CA LYS A 267 9.11 -12.63 17.69
C LYS A 267 9.58 -11.34 18.35
N GLU A 268 8.70 -10.33 18.43
CA GLU A 268 9.02 -9.01 18.96
C GLU A 268 8.65 -8.89 20.45
N LEU A 269 7.48 -9.39 20.84
CA LEU A 269 6.94 -9.20 22.19
C LEU A 269 7.41 -10.26 23.20
N ASN A 270 7.68 -11.50 22.78
CA ASN A 270 8.09 -12.57 23.69
C ASN A 270 8.98 -13.63 23.00
N PRO A 271 10.28 -13.33 22.79
CA PRO A 271 11.18 -14.18 22.03
C PRO A 271 11.44 -15.54 22.67
N LYS A 272 11.23 -15.69 23.99
CA LYS A 272 11.34 -16.99 24.68
C LYS A 272 10.23 -17.95 24.22
N SER A 273 8.97 -17.51 24.27
CA SER A 273 7.83 -18.30 23.76
C SER A 273 7.99 -18.62 22.27
N ASN A 274 8.52 -17.67 21.48
CA ASN A 274 8.82 -17.88 20.08
C ASN A 274 9.84 -19.02 19.83
N ARG A 275 10.92 -19.09 20.62
CA ARG A 275 11.91 -20.17 20.50
C ARG A 275 11.32 -21.54 20.88
N VAL A 276 10.52 -21.60 21.94
CA VAL A 276 9.84 -22.84 22.37
C VAL A 276 8.93 -23.36 21.27
N LEU A 277 8.09 -22.50 20.66
CA LEU A 277 7.24 -22.92 19.55
C LEU A 277 8.03 -23.37 18.32
N ASN A 278 9.17 -22.74 18.01
CA ASN A 278 10.02 -23.19 16.91
C ASN A 278 10.50 -24.63 17.12
N VAL A 279 10.88 -25.00 18.35
CA VAL A 279 11.29 -26.37 18.67
C VAL A 279 10.15 -27.34 18.40
N PHE A 280 8.94 -27.05 18.88
CA PHE A 280 7.78 -27.92 18.63
C PHE A 280 7.40 -28.03 17.15
N ILE A 281 7.46 -26.92 16.40
CA ILE A 281 7.22 -26.89 14.97
C ILE A 281 8.26 -27.75 14.23
N ILE A 282 9.55 -27.58 14.53
CA ILE A 282 10.63 -28.34 13.88
C ILE A 282 10.49 -29.83 14.19
N LEU A 283 10.27 -30.21 15.46
CA LEU A 283 10.06 -31.61 15.86
C LEU A 283 8.87 -32.23 15.12
N THR A 284 7.78 -31.47 14.96
CA THR A 284 6.58 -31.95 14.26
C THR A 284 6.81 -32.07 12.75
N PHE A 285 7.54 -31.16 12.13
CA PHE A 285 7.95 -31.30 10.73
C PHE A 285 8.86 -32.51 10.52
N THR A 286 9.82 -32.75 11.41
CA THR A 286 10.67 -33.96 11.33
C THR A 286 9.84 -35.24 11.50
N TYR A 287 8.81 -35.20 12.36
CA TYR A 287 7.88 -36.30 12.55
C TYR A 287 7.02 -36.58 11.30
N LEU A 288 6.58 -35.54 10.59
CA LEU A 288 5.79 -35.68 9.36
C LEU A 288 6.60 -36.29 8.19
N ILE A 289 7.92 -36.13 8.17
CA ILE A 289 8.78 -36.60 7.07
C ILE A 289 9.21 -38.06 7.28
N PHE A 290 9.64 -38.42 8.49
CA PHE A 290 10.37 -39.68 8.74
C PHE A 290 9.49 -40.79 9.35
N PRO A 291 8.91 -40.63 10.56
CA PRO A 291 8.11 -41.64 11.24
C PRO A 291 6.93 -42.23 10.50
N ILE A 292 6.25 -41.46 9.64
CA ILE A 292 4.95 -41.88 9.09
C ILE A 292 5.03 -43.11 8.19
N TYR A 293 6.16 -43.32 7.51
CA TYR A 293 6.35 -44.45 6.60
C TYR A 293 7.00 -45.66 7.28
N ILE A 294 7.59 -45.48 8.46
CA ILE A 294 8.44 -46.48 9.12
C ILE A 294 7.77 -47.06 10.37
N LEU A 295 7.01 -46.24 11.10
CA LEU A 295 6.42 -46.67 12.37
C LEU A 295 5.19 -47.56 12.18
N ASP A 296 5.07 -48.50 13.12
CA ASP A 296 3.83 -49.23 13.38
C ASP A 296 2.68 -48.26 13.68
N LEU A 297 1.47 -48.63 13.25
CA LEU A 297 0.28 -47.79 13.34
C LEU A 297 -0.04 -47.39 14.78
N GLY A 298 0.10 -48.30 15.75
CA GLY A 298 -0.19 -48.01 17.15
C GLY A 298 0.75 -46.98 17.75
N ILE A 299 2.05 -47.05 17.40
CA ILE A 299 3.04 -46.06 17.84
C ILE A 299 2.77 -44.71 17.17
N LEU A 300 2.45 -44.73 15.87
CA LEU A 300 2.14 -43.54 15.10
C LEU A 300 0.99 -42.74 15.74
N VAL A 301 -0.16 -43.39 15.96
CA VAL A 301 -1.37 -42.77 16.54
C VAL A 301 -1.10 -42.21 17.93
N ARG A 302 -0.37 -42.94 18.79
CA ARG A 302 -0.02 -42.47 20.14
C ARG A 302 0.87 -41.24 20.11
N LEU A 303 1.89 -41.23 19.26
CA LEU A 303 2.76 -40.06 19.09
C LEU A 303 2.00 -38.85 18.52
N SER A 304 1.13 -39.04 17.52
CA SER A 304 0.32 -37.93 16.98
C SER A 304 -0.59 -37.33 18.05
N ASN A 305 -1.24 -38.16 18.86
CA ASN A 305 -2.08 -37.70 19.98
C ASN A 305 -1.26 -36.97 21.05
N PHE A 306 -0.04 -37.44 21.35
CA PHE A 306 0.86 -36.73 22.25
C PHE A 306 1.24 -35.34 21.70
N ILE A 307 1.56 -35.23 20.41
CA ILE A 307 1.83 -33.93 19.76
C ILE A 307 0.60 -33.01 19.86
N ALA A 308 -0.61 -33.53 19.65
CA ALA A 308 -1.84 -32.75 19.78
C ALA A 308 -2.08 -32.24 21.21
N GLN A 309 -1.74 -33.04 22.24
CA GLN A 309 -1.79 -32.59 23.63
C GLN A 309 -0.76 -31.49 23.89
N VAL A 310 0.49 -31.67 23.45
CA VAL A 310 1.54 -30.63 23.55
C VAL A 310 1.08 -29.34 22.86
N PHE A 311 0.45 -29.44 21.69
CA PHE A 311 -0.12 -28.31 20.97
C PHE A 311 -1.15 -27.55 21.81
N VAL A 312 -2.17 -28.25 22.31
CA VAL A 312 -3.22 -27.66 23.14
C VAL A 312 -2.64 -26.96 24.38
N PHE A 313 -1.80 -27.64 25.15
CA PHE A 313 -1.23 -27.07 26.37
C PHE A 313 -0.29 -25.90 26.09
N SER A 314 0.58 -26.03 25.09
CA SER A 314 1.55 -24.98 24.76
C SER A 314 0.87 -23.70 24.27
N ILE A 315 -0.16 -23.79 23.43
CA ILE A 315 -0.91 -22.61 22.99
C ILE A 315 -1.60 -21.94 24.17
N PHE A 316 -2.28 -22.70 25.03
CA PHE A 316 -2.99 -22.13 26.17
C PHE A 316 -2.03 -21.42 27.14
N ILE A 317 -0.91 -22.06 27.48
CA ILE A 317 0.12 -21.48 28.35
C ILE A 317 0.72 -20.22 27.72
N ILE A 318 1.04 -20.23 26.43
CA ILE A 318 1.63 -19.08 25.74
C ILE A 318 0.63 -17.93 25.63
N ALA A 319 -0.64 -18.22 25.34
CA ALA A 319 -1.71 -17.22 25.33
C ALA A 319 -1.83 -16.55 26.70
N LEU A 320 -1.80 -17.34 27.77
CA LEU A 320 -1.90 -16.87 29.15
C LEU A 320 -0.69 -16.01 29.56
N ILE A 321 0.54 -16.46 29.27
CA ILE A 321 1.77 -15.67 29.53
C ILE A 321 1.70 -14.32 28.80
N ASN A 322 1.30 -14.31 27.52
CA ASN A 322 1.25 -13.06 26.74
C ASN A 322 0.11 -12.13 27.18
N PHE A 323 -0.99 -12.69 27.70
CA PHE A 323 -2.03 -11.90 28.34
C PHE A 323 -1.51 -11.17 29.57
N TYR A 324 -0.77 -11.86 30.46
CA TYR A 324 -0.16 -11.23 31.63
C TYR A 324 0.94 -10.23 31.29
N ASN A 325 1.64 -10.42 30.17
CA ASN A 325 2.63 -9.46 29.67
C ASN A 325 2.01 -8.22 29.00
N GLY A 326 0.68 -8.04 29.06
CA GLY A 326 0.00 -6.85 28.55
C GLY A 326 -0.27 -6.84 27.04
N ASN A 327 -0.10 -7.96 26.34
CA ASN A 327 -0.41 -8.04 24.92
C ASN A 327 -1.93 -7.94 24.69
N ARG A 328 -2.38 -6.81 24.14
CA ARG A 328 -3.82 -6.56 23.86
C ARG A 328 -4.46 -7.63 22.98
N GLN A 329 -3.70 -8.23 22.05
CA GLN A 329 -4.20 -9.25 21.13
C GLN A 329 -4.41 -10.61 21.82
N ALA A 330 -3.73 -10.85 22.96
CA ALA A 330 -3.84 -12.11 23.68
C ALA A 330 -5.22 -12.33 24.33
N LYS A 331 -5.99 -11.27 24.64
CA LYS A 331 -7.30 -11.40 25.30
C LYS A 331 -8.33 -12.15 24.45
N LEU A 332 -8.54 -11.71 23.21
CA LEU A 332 -9.48 -12.38 22.30
C LEU A 332 -8.96 -13.75 21.86
N PHE A 333 -7.64 -13.87 21.73
CA PHE A 333 -6.99 -15.15 21.46
C PHE A 333 -7.29 -16.17 22.57
N LEU A 334 -7.04 -15.81 23.83
CA LEU A 334 -7.31 -16.65 24.99
C LEU A 334 -8.80 -17.02 25.09
N LEU A 335 -9.70 -16.07 24.86
CA LEU A 335 -11.15 -16.32 24.86
C LEU A 335 -11.56 -17.39 23.83
N GLY A 336 -11.06 -17.29 22.59
CA GLY A 336 -11.32 -18.28 21.55
C GLY A 336 -10.84 -19.68 21.97
N TRP A 337 -9.59 -19.78 22.43
CA TRP A 337 -9.05 -21.05 22.90
C TRP A 337 -9.80 -21.63 24.10
N THR A 338 -10.25 -20.81 25.05
CA THR A 338 -11.06 -21.29 26.17
C THR A 338 -12.37 -21.94 25.68
N THR A 339 -13.04 -21.36 24.69
CA THR A 339 -14.28 -21.95 24.14
C THR A 339 -14.05 -23.30 23.45
N LEU A 340 -12.95 -23.43 22.70
CA LEU A 340 -12.56 -24.69 22.08
C LEU A 340 -12.22 -25.76 23.14
N LEU A 341 -11.38 -25.40 24.12
CA LEU A 341 -10.96 -26.32 25.18
C LEU A 341 -12.13 -26.78 26.05
N PHE A 342 -13.09 -25.90 26.32
CA PHE A 342 -14.31 -26.27 27.03
C PHE A 342 -15.15 -27.27 26.23
N GLY A 343 -15.27 -27.08 24.92
CA GLY A 343 -15.92 -28.05 24.02
C GLY A 343 -15.25 -29.42 24.03
N ILE A 344 -13.91 -29.45 23.91
CA ILE A 344 -13.11 -30.69 23.98
C ILE A 344 -13.27 -31.37 25.34
N LEU A 345 -13.30 -30.60 26.44
CA LEU A 345 -13.50 -31.12 27.79
C LEU A 345 -14.86 -31.80 27.93
N LEU A 346 -15.95 -31.15 27.51
CA LEU A 346 -17.29 -31.72 27.55
C LEU A 346 -17.37 -33.02 26.72
N PHE A 347 -16.83 -33.02 25.51
CA PHE A 347 -16.79 -34.21 24.66
C PHE A 347 -16.04 -35.35 25.36
N THR A 348 -14.90 -35.04 25.98
CA THR A 348 -14.07 -36.04 26.67
C THR A 348 -14.77 -36.60 27.91
N LEU A 349 -15.42 -35.76 28.72
CA LEU A 349 -16.18 -36.21 29.89
C LEU A 349 -17.36 -37.12 29.48
N MET A 350 -18.02 -36.79 28.36
CA MET A 350 -19.10 -37.60 27.80
C MET A 350 -18.58 -38.95 27.31
N GLN A 351 -17.48 -38.97 26.54
CA GLN A 351 -16.89 -40.21 26.04
C GLN A 351 -16.46 -41.13 27.20
N ASN A 352 -16.00 -40.57 28.32
CA ASN A 352 -15.66 -41.34 29.52
C ASN A 352 -16.87 -41.73 30.38
N GLY A 353 -18.09 -41.43 29.95
CA GLY A 353 -19.33 -41.81 30.66
C GLY A 353 -19.57 -41.03 31.97
N LEU A 354 -18.83 -39.94 32.23
CA LEU A 354 -18.99 -39.10 33.42
C LEU A 354 -20.19 -38.17 33.31
N ILE A 355 -20.58 -37.81 32.09
CA ILE A 355 -21.79 -37.04 31.80
C ILE A 355 -22.61 -37.74 30.72
N PRO A 356 -23.95 -37.60 30.72
CA PRO A 356 -24.82 -38.28 29.76
C PRO A 356 -24.62 -37.76 28.34
N ALA A 357 -24.69 -38.66 27.36
CA ALA A 357 -24.67 -38.30 25.95
C ALA A 357 -26.00 -37.62 25.55
N ASN A 358 -25.90 -36.38 25.09
CA ASN A 358 -26.97 -35.63 24.45
C ASN A 358 -26.41 -34.83 23.26
N ILE A 359 -27.27 -34.15 22.51
CA ILE A 359 -26.85 -33.40 21.31
C ILE A 359 -25.75 -32.38 21.62
N VAL A 360 -25.84 -31.68 22.77
CA VAL A 360 -24.85 -30.68 23.15
C VAL A 360 -23.51 -31.32 23.46
N THR A 361 -23.48 -32.42 24.22
CA THR A 361 -22.22 -33.07 24.59
C THR A 361 -21.59 -33.82 23.42
N ILE A 362 -22.40 -34.45 22.56
CA ILE A 362 -21.96 -35.15 21.34
C ILE A 362 -21.28 -34.16 20.39
N TYR A 363 -21.89 -32.99 20.17
CA TYR A 363 -21.37 -31.98 19.25
C TYR A 363 -20.60 -30.84 19.93
N SER A 364 -20.21 -31.01 21.20
CA SER A 364 -19.56 -29.96 22.00
C SER A 364 -18.22 -29.51 21.41
N ASN A 365 -17.47 -30.43 20.81
CA ASN A 365 -16.21 -30.13 20.11
C ASN A 365 -16.46 -29.23 18.88
N GLN A 366 -17.47 -29.55 18.07
CA GLN A 366 -17.84 -28.77 16.88
C GLN A 366 -18.37 -27.38 17.24
N ILE A 367 -19.18 -27.30 18.30
CA ILE A 367 -19.67 -26.02 18.85
C ILE A 367 -18.48 -25.17 19.33
N GLY A 368 -17.59 -25.75 20.15
CA GLY A 368 -16.40 -25.06 20.65
C GLY A 368 -15.49 -24.57 19.53
N SER A 369 -15.25 -25.39 18.50
CA SER A 369 -14.49 -25.01 17.31
C SER A 369 -15.16 -23.91 16.48
N THR A 370 -16.49 -23.92 16.35
CA THR A 370 -17.19 -22.87 15.59
C THR A 370 -17.15 -21.53 16.32
N LEU A 371 -17.29 -21.55 17.65
CA LEU A 371 -17.17 -20.36 18.50
C LEU A 371 -15.75 -19.81 18.45
N GLU A 372 -14.74 -20.67 18.60
CA GLU A 372 -13.33 -20.30 18.46
C GLU A 372 -13.06 -19.68 17.07
N ALA A 373 -13.58 -20.30 16.01
CA ALA A 373 -13.43 -19.81 14.65
C ALA A 373 -14.00 -18.38 14.48
N GLY A 374 -15.21 -18.15 15.01
CA GLY A 374 -15.85 -16.84 14.99
C GLY A 374 -15.11 -15.80 15.83
N ILE A 375 -14.66 -16.16 17.03
CA ILE A 375 -13.96 -15.26 17.97
C ILE A 375 -12.60 -14.85 17.41
N LEU A 376 -11.82 -15.79 16.87
CA LEU A 376 -10.50 -15.45 16.33
C LEU A 376 -10.58 -14.72 15.00
N SER A 377 -11.56 -15.02 14.14
CA SER A 377 -11.81 -14.20 12.95
C SER A 377 -12.21 -12.75 13.33
N LEU A 378 -12.98 -12.57 14.41
CA LEU A 378 -13.27 -11.25 14.97
C LEU A 378 -12.01 -10.57 15.52
N ALA A 379 -11.13 -11.31 16.19
CA ALA A 379 -9.87 -10.78 16.73
C ALA A 379 -8.98 -10.23 15.61
N LEU A 380 -8.87 -10.98 14.50
CA LEU A 380 -8.15 -10.54 13.30
C LEU A 380 -8.80 -9.30 12.68
N ALA A 381 -10.13 -9.25 12.58
CA ALA A 381 -10.83 -8.08 12.07
C ALA A 381 -10.61 -6.83 12.95
N ASN A 382 -10.56 -6.99 14.27
CA ASN A 382 -10.28 -5.89 15.19
C ASN A 382 -8.84 -5.38 15.05
N LYS A 383 -7.88 -6.28 14.81
CA LYS A 383 -6.49 -5.92 14.49
C LYS A 383 -6.42 -5.00 13.25
N ILE A 384 -7.22 -5.24 12.21
CA ILE A 384 -7.28 -4.36 11.03
C ILE A 384 -7.73 -2.96 11.42
N ASN A 385 -8.82 -2.86 12.19
CA ASN A 385 -9.37 -1.57 12.57
C ASN A 385 -8.35 -0.77 13.39
N GLN A 386 -7.64 -1.41 14.31
CA GLN A 386 -6.58 -0.78 15.09
C GLN A 386 -5.42 -0.31 14.19
N LEU A 387 -4.92 -1.17 13.29
CA LEU A 387 -3.85 -0.78 12.36
C LEU A 387 -4.27 0.37 11.43
N LYS A 388 -5.55 0.42 11.05
CA LYS A 388 -6.11 1.51 10.24
C LYS A 388 -6.18 2.81 11.04
N GLU A 389 -6.64 2.77 12.28
CA GLU A 389 -6.67 3.93 13.18
C GLU A 389 -5.26 4.48 13.44
N GLU A 390 -4.29 3.61 13.73
CA GLU A 390 -2.88 3.99 13.90
C GLU A 390 -2.31 4.64 12.62
N LYS A 391 -2.62 4.08 11.44
CA LYS A 391 -2.17 4.65 10.17
C LYS A 391 -2.80 6.02 9.88
N VAL A 392 -4.09 6.19 10.16
CA VAL A 392 -4.78 7.49 9.99
C VAL A 392 -4.15 8.53 10.90
N LYS A 393 -3.89 8.19 12.17
CA LYS A 393 -3.24 9.11 13.11
C LYS A 393 -1.85 9.55 12.64
N ILE A 394 -1.03 8.60 12.16
CA ILE A 394 0.30 8.92 11.59
C ILE A 394 0.17 9.83 10.37
N GLN A 395 -0.86 9.64 9.54
CA GLN A 395 -1.11 10.50 8.38
C GLN A 395 -1.56 11.92 8.79
N GLU A 396 -2.40 12.04 9.81
CA GLU A 396 -2.82 13.34 10.38
C GLU A 396 -1.62 14.09 10.98
N ASP A 397 -0.79 13.42 11.80
CA ASP A 397 0.41 14.02 12.39
C ASP A 397 1.42 14.47 11.30
N ALA A 398 1.58 13.68 10.24
CA ALA A 398 2.44 14.03 9.11
C ALA A 398 1.90 15.22 8.30
N LEU A 399 0.57 15.34 8.18
CA LEU A 399 -0.08 16.45 7.48
C LEU A 399 0.07 17.75 8.25
N LEU A 400 -0.15 17.74 9.57
CA LEU A 400 0.09 18.90 10.43
C LEU A 400 1.53 19.38 10.35
N HIS A 401 2.50 18.45 10.42
CA HIS A 401 3.91 18.80 10.30
C HIS A 401 4.27 19.39 8.92
N LEU A 402 3.60 18.93 7.85
CA LEU A 402 3.78 19.47 6.51
C LEU A 402 3.20 20.90 6.40
N GLU A 403 2.02 21.16 6.97
CA GLU A 403 1.40 22.49 6.99
C GLU A 403 2.27 23.51 7.71
N ASP A 404 2.82 23.16 8.89
CA ASP A 404 3.76 24.03 9.63
C ASP A 404 4.98 24.38 8.77
N LYS A 405 5.55 23.39 8.09
CA LYS A 405 6.75 23.58 7.25
C LYS A 405 6.45 24.41 6.00
N VAL A 406 5.27 24.25 5.39
CA VAL A 406 4.83 25.08 4.27
C VAL A 406 4.63 26.53 4.72
N SER A 407 4.01 26.75 5.88
CA SER A 407 3.82 28.08 6.46
C SER A 407 5.16 28.78 6.74
N GLU A 408 6.11 28.07 7.37
CA GLU A 408 7.47 28.58 7.62
C GLU A 408 8.19 28.95 6.31
N ARG A 409 8.15 28.08 5.31
CA ARG A 409 8.78 28.33 4.00
C ARG A 409 8.16 29.50 3.25
N THR A 410 6.84 29.64 3.33
CA THR A 410 6.12 30.76 2.71
C THR A 410 6.55 32.07 3.34
N LYS A 411 6.65 32.12 4.68
CA LYS A 411 7.12 33.31 5.40
C LYS A 411 8.56 33.70 5.02
N ILE A 412 9.48 32.73 4.99
CA ILE A 412 10.88 32.98 4.58
C ILE A 412 10.95 33.50 3.13
N LEU A 413 10.13 32.92 2.25
CA LEU A 413 10.07 33.35 0.85
C LEU A 413 9.55 34.79 0.73
N ASP A 414 8.48 35.13 1.44
CA ASP A 414 7.92 36.48 1.45
C ASP A 414 8.92 37.51 2.00
N GLU A 415 9.64 37.18 3.08
CA GLU A 415 10.72 38.02 3.63
C GLU A 415 11.86 38.21 2.62
N SER A 416 12.27 37.14 1.92
CA SER A 416 13.31 37.23 0.89
C SER A 416 12.87 38.08 -0.30
N LEU A 417 11.63 37.92 -0.77
CA LEU A 417 11.09 38.71 -1.88
C LEU A 417 10.96 40.18 -1.51
N PHE A 418 10.55 40.48 -0.28
CA PHE A 418 10.50 41.85 0.22
C PHE A 418 11.87 42.52 0.20
N ASN A 419 12.92 41.82 0.66
CA ASN A 419 14.28 42.34 0.66
C ASN A 419 14.81 42.57 -0.77
N ILE A 420 14.61 41.61 -1.68
CA ILE A 420 15.01 41.74 -3.08
C ILE A 420 14.33 42.94 -3.75
N ARG A 421 13.02 43.12 -3.54
CA ARG A 421 12.28 44.29 -4.07
C ARG A 421 12.79 45.60 -3.49
N LYS A 422 13.14 45.63 -2.20
CA LYS A 422 13.71 46.82 -1.56
C LYS A 422 15.04 47.20 -2.20
N ASP A 423 15.93 46.23 -2.41
CA ASP A 423 17.24 46.45 -3.02
C ASP A 423 17.13 46.89 -4.48
N LEU A 424 16.21 46.29 -5.25
CA LEU A 424 15.89 46.71 -6.62
C LEU A 424 15.41 48.16 -6.70
N ASN A 425 14.55 48.59 -5.78
CA ASN A 425 14.08 49.97 -5.73
C ASN A 425 15.21 50.96 -5.38
N VAL A 426 16.19 50.55 -4.58
CA VAL A 426 17.38 51.37 -4.31
C VAL A 426 18.23 51.48 -5.57
N ALA A 427 18.48 50.36 -6.26
CA ALA A 427 19.23 50.35 -7.52
C ALA A 427 18.57 51.25 -8.59
N LYS A 428 17.23 51.19 -8.71
CA LYS A 428 16.45 52.08 -9.59
C LYS A 428 16.72 53.55 -9.33
N LYS A 429 16.65 53.97 -8.06
CA LYS A 429 16.89 55.38 -7.67
C LYS A 429 18.30 55.82 -7.99
N ILE A 430 19.29 54.93 -7.80
CA ILE A 430 20.69 55.21 -8.14
C ILE A 430 20.82 55.45 -9.65
N GLN A 431 20.31 54.54 -10.47
CA GLN A 431 20.39 54.65 -11.93
C GLN A 431 19.67 55.91 -12.46
N GLN A 432 18.49 56.22 -11.94
CA GLN A 432 17.73 57.43 -12.32
C GLN A 432 18.45 58.74 -11.96
N THR A 433 19.23 58.76 -10.87
CA THR A 433 20.00 59.95 -10.48
C THR A 433 21.14 60.24 -11.46
N PHE A 434 21.56 59.24 -12.23
CA PHE A 434 22.72 59.31 -13.11
C PHE A 434 22.40 59.64 -14.56
N PHE A 435 21.13 59.63 -14.98
CA PHE A 435 20.74 60.11 -16.30
C PHE A 435 20.73 61.65 -16.29
N SER A 436 21.53 62.25 -17.16
CA SER A 436 21.76 63.69 -17.22
C SER A 436 20.72 64.36 -18.12
N GLU A 437 19.91 65.26 -17.55
CA GLU A 437 19.24 66.30 -18.33
C GLU A 437 20.26 67.42 -18.57
N ILE A 438 20.84 67.52 -19.78
CA ILE A 438 21.45 68.79 -20.16
C ILE A 438 20.34 69.82 -20.38
N ARG A 439 20.33 70.83 -19.52
CA ARG A 439 19.67 72.11 -19.81
C ARG A 439 20.76 73.05 -20.33
N THR A 440 20.95 73.04 -21.64
CA THR A 440 21.78 74.06 -22.28
C THR A 440 20.96 75.34 -22.42
N ASN A 441 21.56 76.47 -22.08
CA ASN A 441 21.00 77.80 -22.35
C ASN A 441 21.50 78.35 -23.70
N ASP A 442 22.10 77.50 -24.53
CA ASP A 442 22.55 77.90 -25.86
C ASP A 442 21.34 77.92 -26.80
N GLU A 443 20.95 79.13 -27.22
CA GLU A 443 19.86 79.36 -28.16
C GLU A 443 20.07 78.67 -29.51
N ARG A 444 21.27 78.17 -29.82
CA ARG A 444 21.62 77.56 -31.13
C ARG A 444 21.30 76.06 -31.22
N ILE A 445 20.94 75.41 -30.12
CA ILE A 445 20.73 73.95 -30.07
C ILE A 445 19.72 73.57 -29.00
N LYS A 446 18.83 72.63 -29.33
CA LYS A 446 17.80 72.13 -28.40
C LYS A 446 17.92 70.62 -28.26
N PHE A 447 17.82 70.12 -27.04
CA PHE A 447 17.85 68.69 -26.73
C PHE A 447 16.50 68.24 -26.15
N GLU A 448 16.13 67.00 -26.44
CA GLU A 448 15.02 66.29 -25.80
C GLU A 448 15.43 64.83 -25.60
N SER A 449 15.11 64.23 -24.45
CA SER A 449 15.43 62.83 -24.19
C SER A 449 14.26 62.11 -23.53
N PHE A 450 14.10 60.83 -23.85
CA PHE A 450 13.18 59.92 -23.17
C PHE A 450 13.89 58.61 -22.84
N TYR A 451 13.72 58.15 -21.61
CA TYR A 451 14.24 56.89 -21.12
C TYR A 451 13.19 56.15 -20.30
N GLN A 452 13.00 54.87 -20.61
CA GLN A 452 12.14 53.98 -19.83
C GLN A 452 12.75 52.58 -19.79
N SER A 453 13.05 52.10 -18.58
CA SER A 453 13.52 50.73 -18.38
C SER A 453 12.39 49.70 -18.48
N MET A 454 12.71 48.52 -18.99
CA MET A 454 11.84 47.34 -19.05
C MET A 454 11.47 46.82 -17.65
N SER A 455 12.46 46.79 -16.75
CA SER A 455 12.34 46.34 -15.36
C SER A 455 12.56 47.49 -14.37
N GLU A 456 12.73 47.22 -13.08
CA GLU A 456 13.08 48.25 -12.08
C GLU A 456 14.37 48.99 -12.43
N VAL A 457 15.32 48.34 -13.11
CA VAL A 457 16.57 48.89 -13.64
C VAL A 457 16.83 48.37 -15.05
N GLY A 458 17.53 49.16 -15.88
CA GLY A 458 17.81 48.85 -17.29
C GLY A 458 19.29 48.70 -17.64
N GLY A 459 19.60 48.17 -18.83
CA GLY A 459 20.90 48.13 -19.50
C GLY A 459 21.24 49.39 -20.30
N ASP A 460 20.22 50.14 -20.72
CA ASP A 460 20.40 51.35 -21.53
C ASP A 460 21.01 52.54 -20.75
N PHE A 461 21.85 53.31 -21.44
CA PHE A 461 22.42 54.57 -20.93
C PHE A 461 22.58 55.60 -22.02
N TYR A 462 22.29 56.85 -21.68
CA TYR A 462 22.64 57.99 -22.48
C TYR A 462 23.28 59.08 -21.63
N ASP A 463 24.13 59.88 -22.26
CA ASP A 463 24.68 61.10 -21.68
C ASP A 463 24.75 62.18 -22.76
N MET A 464 24.38 63.39 -22.37
CA MET A 464 24.64 64.59 -23.16
C MET A 464 25.72 65.37 -22.41
N THR A 465 26.74 65.84 -23.12
CA THR A 465 27.84 66.63 -22.55
C THR A 465 28.17 67.83 -23.44
N GLN A 466 28.28 69.02 -22.86
CA GLN A 466 28.90 70.17 -23.52
C GLN A 466 30.42 70.09 -23.29
N VAL A 467 31.17 69.70 -24.32
CA VAL A 467 32.63 69.49 -24.25
C VAL A 467 33.37 70.82 -24.27
N THR A 468 32.94 71.74 -25.13
CA THR A 468 33.37 73.15 -25.17
C THR A 468 32.15 74.03 -25.47
N PRO A 469 32.23 75.37 -25.35
CA PRO A 469 31.08 76.25 -25.58
C PRO A 469 30.33 76.03 -26.91
N ASP A 470 31.02 75.57 -27.96
CA ASP A 470 30.43 75.33 -29.29
C ASP A 470 30.39 73.83 -29.67
N HIS A 471 30.77 72.92 -28.77
CA HIS A 471 30.89 71.49 -29.06
C HIS A 471 30.08 70.66 -28.07
N TYR A 472 29.06 69.97 -28.59
CA TYR A 472 28.18 69.09 -27.84
C TYR A 472 28.43 67.64 -28.24
N ARG A 473 28.37 66.73 -27.27
CA ARG A 473 28.51 65.29 -27.47
C ARG A 473 27.30 64.58 -26.91
N ILE A 474 26.68 63.74 -27.73
CA ILE A 474 25.60 62.83 -27.32
C ILE A 474 26.17 61.42 -27.37
N PHE A 475 26.02 60.69 -26.27
CA PHE A 475 26.39 59.28 -26.17
C PHE A 475 25.16 58.47 -25.82
N VAL A 476 24.95 57.36 -26.54
CA VAL A 476 23.95 56.36 -26.22
C VAL A 476 24.64 55.00 -26.22
N ALA A 477 24.31 54.17 -25.25
CA ALA A 477 24.83 52.82 -25.11
C ALA A 477 23.73 51.88 -24.63
N ASP A 478 23.78 50.66 -25.12
CA ASP A 478 22.91 49.56 -24.69
C ASP A 478 23.81 48.39 -24.24
N ALA A 479 23.67 48.05 -22.96
CA ALA A 479 24.38 46.95 -22.33
C ALA A 479 23.62 45.64 -22.48
N THR A 480 24.31 44.60 -22.93
CA THR A 480 23.69 43.28 -23.12
C THR A 480 23.04 42.72 -21.85
N GLY A 481 21.76 42.31 -21.97
CA GLY A 481 20.95 41.71 -20.92
C GLY A 481 19.91 42.67 -20.33
N HIS A 482 19.17 42.24 -19.31
CA HIS A 482 18.17 43.07 -18.63
C HIS A 482 18.25 42.92 -17.10
N GLY A 483 17.66 43.84 -16.35
CA GLY A 483 17.62 43.81 -14.88
C GLY A 483 18.95 44.17 -14.21
N ILE A 484 19.23 43.57 -13.05
CA ILE A 484 20.35 44.00 -12.16
C ILE A 484 21.71 43.91 -12.84
N GLN A 485 21.96 42.83 -13.61
CA GLN A 485 23.25 42.62 -14.26
C GLN A 485 23.53 43.71 -15.31
N ALA A 486 22.53 44.01 -16.14
CA ALA A 486 22.62 45.05 -17.15
C ALA A 486 22.86 46.42 -16.49
N ALA A 487 22.10 46.75 -15.44
CA ALA A 487 22.28 48.00 -14.70
C ALA A 487 23.68 48.17 -14.08
N LEU A 488 24.30 47.10 -13.59
CA LEU A 488 25.69 47.14 -13.09
C LEU A 488 26.69 47.41 -14.22
N ILE A 489 26.46 46.83 -15.40
CA ILE A 489 27.26 47.09 -16.60
C ILE A 489 27.09 48.54 -17.04
N THR A 490 25.85 49.04 -17.11
CA THR A 490 25.52 50.43 -17.41
C THR A 490 26.26 51.41 -16.50
N MET A 491 26.31 51.11 -15.19
CA MET A 491 27.07 51.91 -14.23
C MET A 491 28.59 51.88 -14.47
N ALA A 492 29.14 50.74 -14.90
CA ALA A 492 30.54 50.64 -15.30
C ALA A 492 30.81 51.44 -16.59
N ILE A 493 29.94 51.33 -17.60
CA ILE A 493 30.01 52.09 -18.85
C ILE A 493 30.03 53.57 -18.53
N LYS A 494 29.11 54.04 -17.70
CA LYS A 494 29.04 55.44 -17.27
C LYS A 494 30.33 55.87 -16.58
N ALA A 495 30.85 55.11 -15.63
CA ALA A 495 32.04 55.49 -14.88
C ALA A 495 33.27 55.65 -15.79
N GLU A 496 33.47 54.71 -16.73
CA GLU A 496 34.57 54.78 -17.68
C GLU A 496 34.35 55.88 -18.72
N TYR A 497 33.13 56.01 -19.26
CA TYR A 497 32.78 57.08 -20.20
C TYR A 497 32.97 58.48 -19.60
N GLU A 498 32.53 58.71 -18.36
CA GLU A 498 32.73 59.97 -17.63
C GLU A 498 34.20 60.40 -17.57
N SER A 499 35.12 59.43 -17.43
CA SER A 499 36.55 59.71 -17.41
C SER A 499 37.13 60.10 -18.78
N LEU A 500 36.45 59.72 -19.88
CA LEU A 500 36.94 59.93 -21.26
C LEU A 500 36.18 61.03 -22.01
N LYS A 501 34.96 61.39 -21.60
CA LYS A 501 34.00 62.15 -22.42
C LYS A 501 34.47 63.54 -22.88
N VAL A 502 35.42 64.14 -22.16
CA VAL A 502 36.06 65.44 -22.50
C VAL A 502 37.57 65.33 -22.81
N MET A 503 38.13 64.12 -22.86
CA MET A 503 39.55 63.89 -23.09
C MET A 503 39.92 63.79 -24.58
N TYR A 504 38.96 63.48 -25.44
CA TYR A 504 39.16 63.24 -26.87
C TYR A 504 38.23 64.11 -27.72
N ASP A 505 38.80 64.79 -28.72
CA ASP A 505 38.08 65.69 -29.62
C ASP A 505 37.24 64.95 -30.66
N HIS A 506 37.60 63.70 -31.00
CA HIS A 506 36.92 62.91 -32.03
C HIS A 506 36.22 61.67 -31.46
N PRO A 507 35.02 61.32 -31.94
CA PRO A 507 34.21 60.24 -31.38
C PRO A 507 34.83 58.85 -31.60
N ASN A 508 35.56 58.64 -32.71
CA ASN A 508 36.26 57.38 -32.98
C ASN A 508 37.35 57.07 -31.94
N ASP A 509 38.09 58.08 -31.48
CA ASP A 509 39.16 57.90 -30.49
C ASP A 509 38.58 57.60 -29.11
N LEU A 510 37.48 58.27 -28.75
CA LEU A 510 36.74 57.97 -27.52
C LEU A 510 36.26 56.52 -27.50
N ILE A 511 35.61 56.05 -28.56
CA ILE A 511 35.11 54.67 -28.66
C ILE A 511 36.27 53.66 -28.66
N PHE A 512 37.38 53.96 -29.35
CA PHE A 512 38.59 53.13 -29.32
C PHE A 512 39.12 52.94 -27.90
N HIS A 513 39.27 54.02 -27.14
CA HIS A 513 39.77 53.95 -25.77
C HIS A 513 38.78 53.29 -24.82
N LEU A 514 37.47 53.54 -24.99
CA LEU A 514 36.43 52.83 -24.25
C LEU A 514 36.51 51.32 -24.52
N ASN A 515 36.72 50.90 -25.77
CA ASN A 515 36.95 49.50 -26.14
C ASN A 515 38.17 48.91 -25.44
N GLN A 516 39.28 49.63 -25.40
CA GLN A 516 40.49 49.19 -24.72
C GLN A 516 40.29 48.99 -23.22
N ILE A 517 39.55 49.88 -22.56
CA ILE A 517 39.23 49.75 -21.14
C ILE A 517 38.38 48.49 -20.92
N PHE A 518 37.31 48.30 -21.70
CA PHE A 518 36.42 47.15 -21.53
C PHE A 518 37.07 45.82 -21.88
N PHE A 519 37.87 45.77 -22.94
CA PHE A 519 38.61 44.58 -23.32
C PHE A 519 39.65 44.19 -22.26
N ASN A 520 40.40 45.15 -21.71
CA ASN A 520 41.49 44.85 -20.77
C ASN A 520 41.00 44.67 -19.33
N LYS A 521 40.12 45.55 -18.84
CA LYS A 521 39.69 45.62 -17.43
C LYS A 521 38.48 44.73 -17.13
N TYR A 522 37.61 44.48 -18.11
CA TYR A 522 36.34 43.76 -17.93
C TYR A 522 36.24 42.43 -18.70
N SER A 523 37.35 41.94 -19.30
CA SER A 523 37.40 40.66 -20.04
C SER A 523 36.89 39.45 -19.26
N ASN A 524 37.16 39.38 -17.96
CA ASN A 524 36.73 38.27 -17.10
C ASN A 524 35.21 38.19 -16.91
N VAL A 525 34.49 39.29 -17.11
CA VAL A 525 33.03 39.38 -16.97
C VAL A 525 32.34 39.37 -18.34
N GLN A 526 33.11 39.21 -19.43
CA GLN A 526 32.63 39.18 -20.83
C GLN A 526 31.68 40.33 -21.18
N THR A 527 31.94 41.52 -20.62
CA THR A 527 31.09 42.69 -20.79
C THR A 527 31.21 43.24 -22.21
N ILE A 528 30.17 43.03 -23.02
CA ILE A 528 30.00 43.62 -24.35
C ILE A 528 28.76 44.51 -24.37
N PHE A 529 28.84 45.62 -25.10
CA PHE A 529 27.73 46.56 -25.22
C PHE A 529 27.86 47.35 -26.51
N SER A 530 26.72 47.78 -27.04
CA SER A 530 26.67 48.62 -28.23
C SER A 530 26.65 50.09 -27.84
N CYS A 531 27.26 50.98 -28.62
CA CYS A 531 27.14 52.42 -28.37
C CYS A 531 27.26 53.29 -29.62
N ALA A 532 26.72 54.49 -29.56
CA ALA A 532 26.86 55.54 -30.57
C ALA A 532 27.26 56.87 -29.91
N VAL A 533 28.16 57.59 -30.57
CA VAL A 533 28.61 58.92 -30.18
C VAL A 533 28.36 59.88 -31.34
N CYS A 534 27.69 60.99 -31.06
CA CYS A 534 27.46 62.07 -32.00
C CYS A 534 27.98 63.39 -31.43
N ASP A 535 28.96 63.97 -32.13
CA ASP A 535 29.56 65.25 -31.81
C ASP A 535 29.04 66.34 -32.75
N ILE A 536 28.61 67.45 -32.18
CA ILE A 536 28.02 68.59 -32.87
C ILE A 536 28.92 69.80 -32.59
N ASP A 537 29.69 70.24 -33.60
CA ASP A 537 30.53 71.44 -33.55
C ASP A 537 29.81 72.58 -34.27
N LEU A 538 29.15 73.44 -33.49
CA LEU A 538 28.39 74.60 -33.96
C LEU A 538 29.28 75.67 -34.60
N LYS A 539 30.55 75.74 -34.21
CA LYS A 539 31.50 76.73 -34.74
C LYS A 539 31.99 76.36 -36.13
N LYS A 540 32.27 75.08 -36.36
CA LYS A 540 32.67 74.57 -37.69
C LYS A 540 31.48 74.23 -38.57
N GLY A 541 30.26 74.18 -38.00
CA GLY A 541 29.07 73.73 -38.71
C GLY A 541 29.17 72.27 -39.11
N LYS A 542 29.73 71.41 -38.24
CA LYS A 542 30.00 70.00 -38.54
C LYS A 542 29.42 69.06 -37.49
N LEU A 543 28.98 67.91 -37.95
CA LEU A 543 28.61 66.76 -37.14
C LEU A 543 29.59 65.61 -37.39
N LEU A 544 30.13 65.03 -36.32
CA LEU A 544 30.94 63.82 -36.38
C LEU A 544 30.22 62.68 -35.66
N PHE A 545 30.04 61.56 -36.35
CA PHE A 545 29.35 60.38 -35.82
C PHE A 545 30.27 59.16 -35.83
N ALA A 546 30.25 58.38 -34.75
CA ALA A 546 30.84 57.05 -34.72
C ALA A 546 29.96 56.10 -33.88
N SER A 547 29.93 54.82 -34.25
CA SER A 547 29.14 53.78 -33.59
C SER A 547 29.93 52.48 -33.47
N ALA A 548 29.77 51.80 -32.33
CA ALA A 548 30.32 50.51 -32.00
C ALA A 548 29.21 49.46 -31.94
N GLY A 549 28.88 48.85 -33.07
CA GLY A 549 27.87 47.79 -33.16
C GLY A 549 26.41 48.21 -32.88
N HIS A 550 26.15 49.49 -32.59
CA HIS A 550 24.84 50.04 -32.25
C HIS A 550 23.92 50.19 -33.47
N PRO A 551 22.58 50.17 -33.34
CA PRO A 551 21.67 50.37 -34.47
C PRO A 551 21.95 51.66 -35.26
N ASP A 552 21.45 51.72 -36.49
CA ASP A 552 21.61 52.89 -37.34
C ASP A 552 20.81 54.07 -36.76
N GLN A 553 21.42 55.26 -36.74
CA GLN A 553 20.84 56.47 -36.14
C GLN A 553 20.34 57.42 -37.24
N ILE A 554 19.58 58.46 -36.90
CA ILE A 554 18.89 59.27 -37.91
C ILE A 554 19.35 60.73 -37.88
N HIS A 555 19.75 61.24 -39.06
CA HIS A 555 19.89 62.67 -39.35
C HIS A 555 18.80 63.10 -40.34
N VAL A 556 18.01 64.10 -39.95
CA VAL A 556 16.90 64.65 -40.73
C VAL A 556 17.24 66.10 -41.10
N ARG A 557 17.19 66.38 -42.40
CA ARG A 557 17.23 67.71 -43.00
C ARG A 557 15.97 67.93 -43.82
N VAL A 558 15.53 69.17 -43.96
CA VAL A 558 14.36 69.50 -44.78
C VAL A 558 14.55 68.97 -46.21
N GLY A 559 13.75 67.97 -46.59
CA GLY A 559 13.80 67.33 -47.91
C GLY A 559 14.90 66.28 -48.13
N GLU A 560 15.81 66.07 -47.17
CA GLU A 560 16.89 65.07 -47.25
C GLU A 560 17.04 64.32 -45.93
N LYS A 561 17.14 62.99 -46.00
CA LYS A 561 17.23 62.12 -44.82
C LYS A 561 18.41 61.19 -44.95
N LYS A 562 19.19 61.04 -43.88
CA LYS A 562 20.41 60.23 -43.90
C LYS A 562 20.48 59.33 -42.68
N LEU A 563 20.65 58.03 -42.94
CA LEU A 563 20.97 57.05 -41.91
C LEU A 563 22.45 57.18 -41.54
N LEU A 564 22.71 57.23 -40.25
CA LEU A 564 24.02 57.21 -39.64
C LEU A 564 24.37 55.76 -39.31
N SER A 565 24.88 55.06 -40.32
CA SER A 565 25.14 53.62 -40.21
C SER A 565 26.33 53.28 -39.33
N ARG A 566 26.33 52.05 -38.82
CA ARG A 566 27.40 51.43 -38.01
C ARG A 566 28.81 51.68 -38.57
N THR A 567 29.72 52.17 -37.71
CA THR A 567 31.08 52.53 -38.12
C THR A 567 32.19 51.65 -37.54
N GLY A 568 31.86 50.73 -36.63
CA GLY A 568 32.76 49.78 -35.99
C GLY A 568 32.03 48.62 -35.31
N ARG A 569 32.78 47.70 -34.70
CA ARG A 569 32.25 46.50 -34.01
C ARG A 569 31.76 46.83 -32.60
N ILE A 570 31.02 45.92 -31.95
CA ILE A 570 30.57 46.08 -30.56
C ILE A 570 31.77 46.22 -29.60
N ILE A 571 31.61 47.03 -28.54
CA ILE A 571 32.66 47.25 -27.53
C ILE A 571 32.99 45.96 -26.78
N GLY A 572 34.27 45.74 -26.47
CA GLY A 572 34.76 44.66 -25.62
C GLY A 572 34.95 43.32 -26.34
N LEU A 573 34.56 43.22 -27.61
CA LEU A 573 34.64 41.97 -28.38
C LEU A 573 36.03 41.68 -28.94
N VAL A 574 36.72 42.71 -29.45
CA VAL A 574 38.00 42.54 -30.16
C VAL A 574 39.01 43.57 -29.66
N ASP A 575 40.21 43.09 -29.38
CA ASP A 575 41.32 43.95 -29.02
C ASP A 575 41.68 44.89 -30.18
N HIS A 576 41.97 46.15 -29.87
CA HIS A 576 42.38 47.17 -30.85
C HIS A 576 41.41 47.29 -32.05
N ALA A 577 40.11 47.16 -31.82
CA ALA A 577 39.08 47.36 -32.84
C ALA A 577 39.14 48.76 -33.47
N SER A 578 39.05 48.86 -34.80
CA SER A 578 39.03 50.16 -35.50
C SER A 578 37.62 50.73 -35.60
N TYR A 579 37.47 52.01 -35.27
CA TYR A 579 36.20 52.76 -35.39
C TYR A 579 36.38 53.90 -36.39
N ARG A 580 35.49 54.02 -37.36
CA ARG A 580 35.51 55.13 -38.33
C ARG A 580 34.61 56.26 -37.84
N SER A 581 34.99 57.51 -38.10
CA SER A 581 34.11 58.67 -37.92
C SER A 581 33.54 59.10 -39.27
N VAL A 582 32.24 59.42 -39.27
CA VAL A 582 31.53 59.99 -40.42
C VAL A 582 31.33 61.48 -40.14
N GLU A 583 31.81 62.32 -41.04
CA GLU A 583 31.68 63.77 -40.94
C GLU A 583 30.61 64.28 -41.90
N MET A 584 29.80 65.23 -41.43
CA MET A 584 28.75 65.88 -42.20
C MET A 584 28.66 67.36 -41.86
N TYR A 585 28.12 68.16 -42.77
CA TYR A 585 27.79 69.55 -42.47
C TYR A 585 26.40 69.64 -41.85
N ILE A 586 26.24 70.51 -40.87
CA ILE A 586 24.96 70.80 -40.21
C ILE A 586 24.42 72.16 -40.66
N GLU A 587 23.10 72.25 -40.80
CA GLU A 587 22.37 73.46 -41.16
C GLU A 587 21.30 73.78 -40.10
N GLU A 588 20.85 75.03 -40.06
CA GLU A 588 19.72 75.41 -39.21
C GLU A 588 18.46 74.63 -39.65
N GLY A 589 17.77 74.01 -38.70
CA GLY A 589 16.64 73.11 -38.90
C GLY A 589 17.00 71.61 -38.86
N ASP A 590 18.29 71.25 -38.90
CA ASP A 590 18.70 69.84 -38.87
C ASP A 590 18.36 69.18 -37.52
N ARG A 591 17.83 67.96 -37.57
CA ARG A 591 17.53 67.13 -36.40
C ARG A 591 18.33 65.84 -36.39
N ILE A 592 18.78 65.44 -35.21
CA ILE A 592 19.52 64.20 -35.00
C ILE A 592 18.83 63.41 -33.89
N TYR A 593 18.54 62.14 -34.16
CA TYR A 593 17.93 61.23 -33.20
C TYR A 593 18.87 60.04 -32.96
N LEU A 594 19.28 59.88 -31.70
CA LEU A 594 19.99 58.71 -31.21
C LEU A 594 19.03 57.85 -30.39
N TYR A 595 18.92 56.56 -30.66
CA TYR A 595 18.04 55.63 -29.96
C TYR A 595 18.62 54.23 -29.88
N THR A 596 18.15 53.48 -28.87
CA THR A 596 18.46 52.07 -28.65
C THR A 596 17.47 51.17 -29.39
N ASP A 597 17.79 49.88 -29.52
CA ASP A 597 16.98 48.90 -30.26
C ASP A 597 15.58 48.69 -29.67
N GLY A 598 15.40 48.90 -28.37
CA GLY A 598 14.09 48.81 -27.74
C GLY A 598 13.04 49.80 -28.28
N ILE A 599 13.41 50.81 -29.07
CA ILE A 599 12.40 51.64 -29.78
C ILE A 599 11.71 50.89 -30.94
N PHE A 600 12.42 49.96 -31.60
CA PHE A 600 11.91 49.23 -32.77
C PHE A 600 11.75 47.72 -32.56
N GLU A 601 12.44 47.12 -31.59
CA GLU A 601 12.32 45.71 -31.21
C GLU A 601 11.15 45.43 -30.24
N GLN A 602 10.06 46.20 -30.35
CA GLN A 602 8.82 45.93 -29.62
C GLN A 602 7.87 45.06 -30.44
N PHE A 603 7.26 44.07 -29.80
CA PHE A 603 6.34 43.15 -30.46
C PHE A 603 4.88 43.43 -30.09
N ASP A 604 3.97 43.30 -31.05
CA ASP A 604 2.53 43.33 -30.82
C ASP A 604 1.98 41.96 -30.34
N SER A 605 0.65 41.84 -30.21
CA SER A 605 0.00 40.59 -29.78
C SER A 605 0.16 39.43 -30.77
N GLU A 606 0.39 39.73 -32.05
CA GLU A 606 0.60 38.73 -33.11
C GLU A 606 2.09 38.42 -33.32
N ARG A 607 2.97 38.98 -32.48
CA ARG A 607 4.44 38.89 -32.55
C ARG A 607 5.03 39.55 -33.80
N GLU A 608 4.37 40.56 -34.34
CA GLU A 608 4.95 41.45 -35.33
C GLU A 608 5.82 42.50 -34.64
N ILE A 609 7.03 42.73 -35.16
CA ILE A 609 7.96 43.75 -34.65
C ILE A 609 7.50 45.16 -35.10
N PHE A 610 7.73 46.18 -34.27
CA PHE A 610 7.42 47.57 -34.64
C PHE A 610 8.24 47.99 -35.87
N GLY A 611 9.53 47.64 -35.87
CA GLY A 611 10.43 47.70 -37.01
C GLY A 611 11.09 49.07 -37.20
N GLU A 612 12.35 49.06 -37.66
CA GLU A 612 13.15 50.27 -37.92
C GLU A 612 12.46 51.18 -38.96
N ASP A 613 11.80 50.59 -39.96
CA ASP A 613 11.10 51.32 -41.02
C ASP A 613 10.03 52.28 -40.48
N ARG A 614 9.24 51.86 -39.48
CA ARG A 614 8.19 52.70 -38.89
C ARG A 614 8.75 53.84 -38.05
N VAL A 615 9.87 53.61 -37.35
CA VAL A 615 10.59 54.64 -36.61
C VAL A 615 11.16 55.68 -37.59
N TYR A 616 11.79 55.20 -38.65
CA TYR A 616 12.36 56.03 -39.70
C TYR A 616 11.28 56.87 -40.39
N GLU A 617 10.19 56.24 -40.86
CA GLU A 617 9.01 56.90 -41.45
C GLU A 617 8.42 57.97 -40.52
N HIS A 618 8.32 57.68 -39.23
CA HIS A 618 7.76 58.64 -38.30
C HIS A 618 8.60 59.93 -38.19
N PHE A 619 9.92 59.84 -38.08
CA PHE A 619 10.76 61.04 -38.00
C PHE A 619 10.78 61.83 -39.31
N ILE A 620 10.56 61.17 -40.44
CA ILE A 620 10.39 61.83 -41.74
C ILE A 620 9.12 62.68 -41.78
N GLU A 621 8.01 62.15 -41.28
CA GLU A 621 6.71 62.84 -41.30
C GLU A 621 6.59 63.94 -40.23
N SER A 622 7.51 63.96 -39.27
CA SER A 622 7.45 64.82 -38.08
C SER A 622 8.17 66.17 -38.24
N ASP A 623 8.56 66.54 -39.45
CA ASP A 623 9.28 67.80 -39.77
C ASP A 623 8.53 69.06 -39.30
N ARG A 624 7.19 69.00 -39.25
CA ARG A 624 6.33 70.11 -38.80
C ARG A 624 6.06 70.15 -37.29
N LEU A 625 6.45 69.11 -36.56
CA LEU A 625 6.29 69.03 -35.11
C LEU A 625 7.49 69.65 -34.41
N THR A 626 7.34 70.08 -33.16
CA THR A 626 8.51 70.42 -32.33
C THR A 626 9.31 69.14 -32.00
N LEU A 627 10.60 69.28 -31.64
CA LEU A 627 11.43 68.15 -31.23
C LEU A 627 10.76 67.26 -30.16
N ALA A 628 10.20 67.89 -29.11
CA ALA A 628 9.50 67.19 -28.04
C ALA A 628 8.22 66.49 -28.51
N GLU A 629 7.44 67.13 -29.37
CA GLU A 629 6.24 66.51 -29.94
C GLU A 629 6.59 65.33 -30.84
N SER A 630 7.67 65.41 -31.62
CA SER A 630 8.10 64.30 -32.49
C SER A 630 8.41 63.04 -31.69
N ILE A 631 9.19 63.15 -30.60
CA ILE A 631 9.49 62.00 -29.73
C ILE A 631 8.21 61.51 -29.04
N LYS A 632 7.38 62.42 -28.53
CA LYS A 632 6.13 62.05 -27.86
C LYS A 632 5.16 61.31 -28.78
N THR A 633 5.02 61.73 -30.04
CA THR A 633 4.13 61.07 -31.01
C THR A 633 4.66 59.70 -31.42
N LEU A 634 5.98 59.50 -31.49
CA LEU A 634 6.57 58.19 -31.71
C LEU A 634 6.18 57.23 -30.58
N LEU A 635 6.38 57.66 -29.34
CA LEU A 635 6.06 56.86 -28.15
C LEU A 635 4.57 56.54 -28.07
N GLN A 636 3.69 57.44 -28.51
CA GLN A 636 2.26 57.17 -28.62
C GLN A 636 1.96 56.11 -29.70
N LYS A 637 2.59 56.19 -30.87
CA LYS A 637 2.46 55.17 -31.93
C LYS A 637 2.95 53.80 -31.43
N LEU A 638 4.09 53.77 -30.75
CA LEU A 638 4.67 52.56 -30.15
C LEU A 638 3.74 51.94 -29.11
N ASN A 639 3.23 52.74 -28.17
CA ASN A 639 2.28 52.29 -27.15
C ASN A 639 0.96 51.78 -27.74
N HIS A 640 0.47 52.43 -28.80
CA HIS A 640 -0.72 51.97 -29.51
C HIS A 640 -0.48 50.62 -30.20
N PHE A 641 0.67 50.47 -30.85
CA PHE A 641 1.09 49.22 -31.50
C PHE A 641 1.19 48.06 -30.51
N THR A 642 1.80 48.29 -29.34
CA THR A 642 1.91 47.27 -28.28
C THR A 642 0.62 47.09 -27.46
N LYS A 643 -0.47 47.80 -27.80
CA LYS A 643 -1.76 47.81 -27.05
C LYS A 643 -1.58 48.16 -25.57
N TYR A 644 -0.63 49.03 -25.24
CA TYR A 644 -0.28 49.42 -23.86
C TYR A 644 0.18 48.26 -22.96
N ASN A 645 0.67 47.17 -23.55
CA ASN A 645 1.38 46.14 -22.78
C ASN A 645 2.73 46.67 -22.28
N THR A 646 3.30 46.00 -21.27
CA THR A 646 4.65 46.29 -20.78
C THR A 646 5.68 46.16 -21.90
N HIS A 647 6.57 47.14 -22.06
CA HIS A 647 7.67 47.09 -23.01
C HIS A 647 8.56 45.88 -22.75
N GLN A 648 9.11 45.33 -23.82
CA GLN A 648 9.87 44.07 -23.81
C GLN A 648 11.37 44.31 -23.75
N ASP A 649 11.79 45.57 -23.84
CA ASP A 649 13.17 46.02 -23.70
C ASP A 649 13.19 47.47 -23.18
N ASP A 650 14.38 47.96 -22.82
CA ASP A 650 14.61 49.35 -22.43
C ASP A 650 14.44 50.28 -23.65
N ILE A 651 13.81 51.43 -23.44
CA ILE A 651 13.58 52.41 -24.50
C ILE A 651 14.38 53.65 -24.17
N THR A 652 15.34 53.97 -25.04
CA THR A 652 16.11 55.21 -24.97
C THR A 652 16.02 55.95 -26.29
N ILE A 653 15.75 57.25 -26.21
CA ILE A 653 15.85 58.15 -27.35
C ILE A 653 16.33 59.53 -26.89
N VAL A 654 17.27 60.08 -27.64
CA VAL A 654 17.83 61.42 -27.48
C VAL A 654 17.74 62.14 -28.82
N GLY A 655 16.96 63.21 -28.86
CA GLY A 655 16.82 64.10 -30.00
C GLY A 655 17.61 65.40 -29.78
N CYS A 656 18.16 65.92 -30.88
CA CYS A 656 18.80 67.22 -30.94
C CYS A 656 18.29 67.98 -32.17
N GLU A 657 18.01 69.27 -32.03
CA GLU A 657 17.61 70.17 -33.11
C GLU A 657 18.56 71.38 -33.16
N ILE A 658 19.09 71.67 -34.33
CA ILE A 658 20.03 72.77 -34.58
C ILE A 658 19.23 73.96 -35.11
N GLY A 659 19.39 75.14 -34.53
CA GLY A 659 18.62 76.32 -34.94
C GLY A 659 18.60 77.38 -33.85
N ARG A 660 18.09 78.58 -34.16
CA ARG A 660 17.97 79.66 -33.16
C ARG A 660 16.61 79.60 -32.47
N PHE A 661 16.60 79.14 -31.23
CA PHE A 661 15.44 79.04 -30.35
C PHE A 661 15.43 80.23 -29.37
N GLN A 662 14.33 80.99 -29.34
CA GLN A 662 14.11 82.07 -28.37
C GLN A 662 13.39 81.59 -27.12
#